data_AF-A0A5N6DPZ7-F1
#
_entry.id   AF-A0A5N6DPZ7-F1
#
_cell.length_a   1.000
_cell.length_b   1.000
_cell.length_c   1.000
_cell.angle_alpha   90.00
_cell.angle_beta   90.00
_cell.angle_gamma   90.00
#
_symmetry.space_group_name_H-M   'P 1'
#
loop_
_entity.id
_entity.type
_entity.pdbx_description
1 polymer ?
#
loop_
_entity_poly.entity_id
_entity_poly.type
_entity_poly.pdbx_seq_one_letter_code
_entity_poly.pdbx_strand_id
1 'polypeptide(L)'
;MSYNRLGESYGEDDHSHSPMMNPHQMNNRSPSPGRPLNAYQLSDVSYGPQERLHMPSSDLLAEQPTYSVERLPNSYGHNEAYEQHHQQSYPGYEYSVDPEAHHDAYYTQPYQPTVTPHDDYDLGQYPEHQHQHSYSDDRIPMLQQDNPFGPDPYSDEYQVEEPADGHTPSPAPIRRWKTVKEVQLFNGNLVLDCPIAPKLLNQVPHAEPPGRDEFTHMRYSAATCDPNDFFEERFTLRQKLFAKPRHTELFIVVTMYNEDDFLFARTLIGVFKNIEHMCSRTHSKTWGKDAWKKIVVCVISDGRAKINPRTRAVLAALGVYQDGIAKQQVNGKDVTAHIYEYTTQIALELKGTQVQIKGRSAVPVQMIFCLKEKNQKKINSHRWFFQAFGRVLDPNICVLLDAGTKPGKDSIYRLWKAFDVEPMCGGACGEIKVMLSHGKKLLNPLVAGQNFEYKLSNILDKPMESAFGFISVLPGAFSAYRFVALQNDKNGQGPLERYFLGEKMHGANAGIFTANMYLAEDRILCFEIVTKRNCRWLLQYVKSSTGETDVPDQMAEFILQRRRWLNGSFFAAVYAIAHFYQIWRSDHSAIRKFALLIEFFYQTINMLFAWFGIGNFFLVFHILTTYLGQKDLLSTTGKVLGVVFEWLYLATLVTCFVLALGNRPGGSNKFYMTMVYFWIGIMIYLAFACIFVTVKSIQTEVQQDGFTFTDLFTNSTFFTIIVSLGSTYVMWFVASIIFLDPWHMFTSFIQYILLTPTYINVLNIYAFCNTHDITWGTKGDDKAEKLPSANMKPGGKVDVDIPQDDGDLNAQYDSELAKFAAKPPKEVQVISEEERQADYYKGFRSAVVLAWVFCNFALGAVVLSAAGLDRFDQSDSNSEDSNKRSTIYMAVVLWSVAGLSIFKFIGALWYLVVRMFRGV
;
A
#
# COMPACT_ATOMS: atom_id res chain seq x y z
N MET A 1 43.70 6.45 -23.77
CA MET A 1 45.06 7.01 -23.87
C MET A 1 45.58 7.19 -22.46
N SER A 2 46.67 6.51 -22.15
CA SER A 2 47.37 6.47 -20.87
C SER A 2 48.26 7.69 -20.66
N TYR A 3 48.33 8.23 -19.45
CA TYR A 3 49.58 8.78 -18.90
C TYR A 3 49.61 8.63 -17.37
N ASN A 4 50.63 7.90 -16.92
CA ASN A 4 51.14 7.79 -15.56
C ASN A 4 52.36 8.71 -15.42
N ARG A 5 52.68 9.11 -14.18
CA ARG A 5 53.98 9.59 -13.58
C ARG A 5 53.72 10.81 -12.69
N LEU A 6 54.29 11.01 -11.50
CA LEU A 6 55.39 10.43 -10.71
C LEU A 6 55.15 10.80 -9.21
N GLY A 7 55.77 10.05 -8.29
CA GLY A 7 55.73 10.30 -6.84
C GLY A 7 56.93 11.06 -6.27
N GLU A 8 57.13 10.86 -4.95
CA GLU A 8 58.20 11.34 -4.03
C GLU A 8 57.98 12.73 -3.39
N SER A 9 58.31 13.01 -2.11
CA SER A 9 58.87 12.24 -0.97
C SER A 9 58.75 13.09 0.32
N TYR A 10 58.75 12.41 1.46
CA TYR A 10 58.96 12.73 2.89
C TYR A 10 59.40 14.14 3.38
N GLY A 11 58.94 14.46 4.60
CA GLY A 11 59.53 15.44 5.52
C GLY A 11 58.81 15.47 6.87
N GLU A 12 59.42 14.86 7.89
CA GLU A 12 59.06 14.89 9.32
C GLU A 12 59.60 16.16 10.03
N ASP A 13 59.02 16.41 11.21
CA ASP A 13 59.54 17.13 12.39
C ASP A 13 59.11 18.57 12.76
N ASP A 14 58.70 18.61 14.04
CA ASP A 14 58.85 19.63 15.10
C ASP A 14 57.84 20.78 15.37
N HIS A 15 57.01 20.48 16.38
CA HIS A 15 56.84 21.15 17.68
C HIS A 15 56.71 22.69 17.83
N SER A 16 55.49 23.06 18.26
CA SER A 16 55.12 23.95 19.39
C SER A 16 55.24 25.49 19.28
N HIS A 17 54.08 26.17 19.28
CA HIS A 17 53.66 27.15 20.30
C HIS A 17 52.21 27.67 20.08
N SER A 18 51.26 27.28 20.96
CA SER A 18 50.40 28.15 21.82
C SER A 18 48.92 28.19 21.38
N PRO A 19 47.95 28.66 22.21
CA PRO A 19 47.61 28.34 23.60
C PRO A 19 46.11 27.95 23.76
N MET A 20 45.68 27.73 25.01
CA MET A 20 44.37 27.21 25.45
C MET A 20 43.10 27.95 24.97
N MET A 21 42.06 27.12 24.76
CA MET A 21 40.61 27.30 25.01
C MET A 21 39.80 28.41 24.32
N ASN A 22 38.82 27.98 23.51
CA ASN A 22 37.47 28.54 23.54
C ASN A 22 36.43 27.44 23.18
N PRO A 23 35.45 27.11 24.04
CA PRO A 23 34.54 25.98 23.84
C PRO A 23 33.18 26.43 23.30
N HIS A 24 33.09 26.96 22.08
CA HIS A 24 31.80 27.12 21.39
C HIS A 24 32.04 27.31 19.88
N GLN A 25 32.00 26.22 19.10
CA GLN A 25 31.71 26.31 17.68
C GLN A 25 31.06 25.03 17.15
N MET A 26 29.83 25.20 16.67
CA MET A 26 29.00 24.20 16.02
C MET A 26 29.65 23.67 14.74
N ASN A 27 29.86 22.36 14.64
CA ASN A 27 30.14 21.69 13.38
C ASN A 27 28.84 21.41 12.61
N ASN A 28 28.36 22.42 11.87
CA ASN A 28 27.48 22.24 10.72
C ASN A 28 28.33 22.34 9.44
N ARG A 29 28.81 21.20 8.93
CA ARG A 29 29.33 21.08 7.56
C ARG A 29 28.83 19.78 6.92
N SER A 30 28.12 19.91 5.80
CA SER A 30 27.80 18.81 4.88
C SER A 30 29.08 18.22 4.26
N PRO A 31 29.14 16.92 3.94
CA PRO A 31 30.34 16.30 3.38
C PRO A 31 30.62 16.81 1.96
N SER A 32 31.90 17.07 1.69
CA SER A 32 32.45 17.38 0.37
C SER A 32 32.38 16.17 -0.59
N PRO A 33 32.27 16.38 -1.91
CA PRO A 33 32.18 15.30 -2.89
C PRO A 33 33.54 14.61 -3.01
N GLY A 34 33.66 13.42 -2.42
CA GLY A 34 34.91 12.65 -2.45
C GLY A 34 34.99 11.46 -1.49
N ARG A 35 34.03 11.31 -0.57
CA ARG A 35 33.93 10.14 0.32
C ARG A 35 32.48 9.66 0.44
N PRO A 36 32.06 8.60 -0.26
CA PRO A 36 30.84 7.89 0.10
C PRO A 36 31.16 7.01 1.33
N LEU A 37 30.18 6.80 2.22
CA LEU A 37 30.27 5.99 3.46
C LEU A 37 30.61 6.74 4.76
N ASN A 38 29.93 7.84 5.06
CA ASN A 38 29.60 8.11 6.47
C ASN A 38 28.07 8.30 6.56
N ALA A 39 27.41 7.30 7.15
CA ALA A 39 26.02 7.42 7.56
C ALA A 39 25.90 8.51 8.62
N TYR A 40 24.75 9.20 8.67
CA TYR A 40 24.40 10.03 9.81
C TYR A 40 24.30 9.12 11.05
N GLN A 41 25.38 8.98 11.81
CA GLN A 41 25.38 8.33 13.11
C GLN A 41 24.96 9.36 14.16
N LEU A 42 23.80 9.15 14.78
CA LEU A 42 23.52 9.64 16.12
C LEU A 42 24.21 8.66 17.08
N SER A 43 25.44 8.95 17.48
CA SER A 43 26.19 8.14 18.43
C SER A 43 26.36 8.91 19.74
N ASP A 44 25.53 8.58 20.73
CA ASP A 44 25.83 8.78 22.16
C ASP A 44 25.53 7.46 22.87
N VAL A 45 26.41 6.46 22.69
CA VAL A 45 26.50 5.30 23.58
C VAL A 45 27.98 5.00 23.77
N SER A 46 28.47 5.18 25.00
CA SER A 46 29.85 4.85 25.37
C SER A 46 29.99 3.32 25.43
N TYR A 47 30.73 2.75 24.48
CA TYR A 47 31.14 1.35 24.53
C TYR A 47 32.44 1.22 25.32
N GLY A 48 32.41 0.46 26.43
CA GLY A 48 33.60 0.00 27.13
C GLY A 48 34.36 -1.07 26.32
N PRO A 49 35.66 -1.30 26.61
CA PRO A 49 36.51 -2.14 25.78
C PRO A 49 36.18 -3.64 25.99
N GLN A 50 35.64 -4.30 24.97
CA GLN A 50 35.52 -5.76 24.90
C GLN A 50 36.78 -6.38 24.29
N GLU A 51 37.29 -7.43 24.94
CA GLU A 51 38.40 -8.27 24.50
C GLU A 51 38.10 -8.95 23.14
N ARG A 52 39.16 -9.15 22.34
CA ARG A 52 39.09 -9.72 20.99
C ARG A 52 38.60 -11.18 21.00
N LEU A 53 37.34 -11.40 20.66
CA LEU A 53 36.82 -12.71 20.29
C LEU A 53 37.06 -13.00 18.79
N HIS A 54 37.48 -14.23 18.50
CA HIS A 54 37.74 -14.74 17.16
C HIS A 54 36.44 -14.75 16.34
N MET A 55 36.38 -14.01 15.23
CA MET A 55 35.16 -13.96 14.39
C MET A 55 34.93 -15.31 13.68
N PRO A 56 33.73 -15.90 13.76
CA PRO A 56 33.40 -17.08 12.97
C PRO A 56 33.29 -16.73 11.49
N SER A 57 33.85 -17.57 10.62
CA SER A 57 33.94 -17.36 9.17
C SER A 57 32.70 -17.80 8.37
N SER A 58 31.65 -18.27 9.03
CA SER A 58 30.46 -18.89 8.42
C SER A 58 29.16 -18.11 8.66
N ASP A 59 28.25 -18.14 7.68
CA ASP A 59 26.91 -17.52 7.69
C ASP A 59 25.93 -18.35 8.54
N LEU A 60 26.28 -18.63 9.80
CA LEU A 60 25.47 -19.44 10.72
C LEU A 60 24.40 -18.58 11.40
N LEU A 61 23.19 -19.11 11.51
CA LEU A 61 22.07 -18.48 12.24
C LEU A 61 22.21 -18.75 13.74
N ALA A 62 21.95 -17.76 14.59
CA ALA A 62 21.91 -17.97 16.03
C ALA A 62 20.83 -18.99 16.43
N GLU A 63 21.05 -19.73 17.50
CA GLU A 63 20.07 -20.67 18.03
C GLU A 63 18.80 -19.92 18.49
N GLN A 64 17.63 -20.53 18.26
CA GLN A 64 16.32 -19.98 18.61
C GLN A 64 15.45 -21.06 19.26
N PRO A 65 14.48 -20.67 20.13
CA PRO A 65 13.53 -21.60 20.71
C PRO A 65 12.80 -22.40 19.63
N THR A 66 12.73 -23.71 19.78
CA THR A 66 12.12 -24.64 18.82
C THR A 66 11.42 -25.77 19.58
N TYR A 67 10.66 -26.61 18.88
CA TYR A 67 9.96 -27.75 19.46
C TYR A 67 10.18 -29.02 18.63
N SER A 68 10.08 -30.18 19.28
CA SER A 68 10.15 -31.46 18.60
C SER A 68 8.82 -31.88 17.97
N VAL A 69 8.90 -32.53 16.82
CA VAL A 69 7.79 -33.15 16.06
C VAL A 69 8.15 -34.61 15.87
N GLU A 70 7.26 -35.52 16.27
CA GLU A 70 7.56 -36.95 16.16
C GLU A 70 7.70 -37.36 14.69
N ARG A 71 8.68 -38.22 14.38
CA ARG A 71 8.98 -38.76 13.03
C ARG A 71 9.55 -37.78 12.01
N LEU A 72 9.73 -36.52 12.38
CA LEU A 72 10.45 -35.53 11.58
C LEU A 72 11.96 -35.54 11.94
N PRO A 73 12.88 -35.89 11.01
CA PRO A 73 14.31 -35.74 11.26
C PRO A 73 14.63 -34.28 11.58
N ASN A 74 15.52 -34.02 12.55
CA ASN A 74 15.93 -32.69 13.05
C ASN A 74 14.94 -31.93 13.95
N SER A 75 13.92 -32.59 14.51
CA SER A 75 13.04 -31.95 15.49
C SER A 75 13.48 -32.15 16.95
N TYR A 76 14.24 -33.21 17.24
CA TYR A 76 14.70 -33.59 18.58
C TYR A 76 16.07 -32.97 18.94
N GLY A 77 16.28 -32.62 20.22
CA GLY A 77 17.57 -32.19 20.78
C GLY A 77 17.95 -30.71 20.62
N HIS A 78 17.28 -29.95 19.76
CA HIS A 78 17.64 -28.54 19.52
C HIS A 78 17.08 -27.56 20.55
N ASN A 79 15.91 -27.86 21.14
CA ASN A 79 15.43 -27.08 22.28
C ASN A 79 16.35 -27.27 23.50
N GLU A 80 16.91 -28.48 23.68
CA GLU A 80 17.89 -28.76 24.73
C GLU A 80 19.21 -28.01 24.50
N ALA A 81 19.69 -27.89 23.27
CA ALA A 81 20.88 -27.10 22.94
C ALA A 81 20.69 -25.59 23.24
N TYR A 82 19.55 -25.02 22.82
CA TYR A 82 19.21 -23.63 23.13
C TYR A 82 19.05 -23.42 24.65
N GLU A 83 18.36 -24.33 25.35
CA GLU A 83 18.21 -24.28 26.81
C GLU A 83 19.56 -24.44 27.54
N GLN A 84 20.49 -25.26 27.02
CA GLN A 84 21.84 -25.42 27.56
C GLN A 84 22.70 -24.16 27.37
N HIS A 85 22.58 -23.47 26.23
CA HIS A 85 23.33 -22.26 25.94
C HIS A 85 22.69 -20.98 26.52
N HIS A 86 21.40 -20.99 26.83
CA HIS A 86 20.65 -19.85 27.39
C HIS A 86 19.99 -20.18 28.74
N GLN A 87 20.68 -20.93 29.60
CA GLN A 87 20.34 -20.97 31.02
C GLN A 87 20.47 -19.55 31.60
N GLN A 88 19.34 -18.86 31.75
CA GLN A 88 19.26 -17.78 32.73
C GLN A 88 19.56 -18.41 34.08
N SER A 89 20.76 -18.15 34.61
CA SER A 89 20.98 -18.21 36.05
C SER A 89 20.01 -17.21 36.68
N TYR A 90 18.83 -17.69 37.07
CA TYR A 90 18.13 -17.09 38.18
C TYR A 90 19.10 -17.21 39.36
N PRO A 91 19.56 -16.10 39.96
CA PRO A 91 20.20 -16.21 41.26
C PRO A 91 19.18 -16.89 42.15
N GLY A 92 19.55 -18.07 42.64
CA GLY A 92 18.79 -18.73 43.70
C GLY A 92 18.54 -17.73 44.82
N TYR A 93 17.37 -17.84 45.42
CA TYR A 93 17.02 -17.18 46.67
C TYR A 93 18.04 -17.54 47.75
N GLU A 94 19.14 -16.79 47.83
CA GLU A 94 20.09 -16.79 48.94
C GLU A 94 20.98 -15.55 48.82
N TYR A 95 20.38 -14.36 48.99
CA TYR A 95 20.97 -13.11 49.51
C TYR A 95 19.94 -11.98 49.32
N SER A 96 18.88 -12.00 50.12
CA SER A 96 18.17 -10.75 50.43
C SER A 96 18.80 -10.18 51.69
N VAL A 97 19.54 -9.09 51.55
CA VAL A 97 19.90 -8.22 52.67
C VAL A 97 18.59 -7.71 53.25
N ASP A 98 18.27 -8.18 54.45
CA ASP A 98 17.11 -7.75 55.22
C ASP A 98 17.29 -6.27 55.63
N PRO A 99 16.44 -5.34 55.15
CA PRO A 99 16.53 -3.93 55.51
C PRO A 99 16.21 -3.66 57.00
N GLU A 100 15.79 -4.66 57.76
CA GLU A 100 15.50 -4.54 59.21
C GLU A 100 16.63 -5.08 60.10
N ALA A 101 17.68 -5.73 59.55
CA ALA A 101 18.77 -6.32 60.33
C ALA A 101 19.82 -5.32 60.88
N HIS A 102 19.54 -4.02 60.86
CA HIS A 102 20.45 -2.96 61.34
C HIS A 102 19.82 -2.00 62.37
N HIS A 103 18.91 -2.48 63.20
CA HIS A 103 18.38 -1.70 64.33
C HIS A 103 18.45 -2.49 65.63
N ASP A 104 19.64 -2.55 66.25
CA ASP A 104 19.76 -2.81 67.68
C ASP A 104 20.76 -1.84 68.29
N ALA A 105 20.24 -0.92 69.12
CA ALA A 105 20.81 -0.44 70.37
C ALA A 105 20.12 0.88 70.75
N TYR A 106 19.46 0.88 71.90
CA TYR A 106 18.71 1.98 72.56
C TYR A 106 17.19 1.92 72.41
N TYR A 107 16.57 0.90 73.03
CA TYR A 107 15.36 1.16 73.81
C TYR A 107 15.14 0.12 74.92
N THR A 108 15.03 0.61 76.15
CA THR A 108 14.77 -0.13 77.40
C THR A 108 13.31 -0.57 77.52
N GLN A 109 13.06 -1.81 77.96
CA GLN A 109 11.71 -2.28 78.33
C GLN A 109 11.29 -1.81 79.73
N PRO A 110 9.99 -1.57 79.97
CA PRO A 110 9.40 -1.64 81.29
C PRO A 110 8.56 -2.92 81.52
N TYR A 111 8.49 -3.26 82.81
CA TYR A 111 8.19 -4.52 83.49
C TYR A 111 6.68 -4.88 83.65
N GLN A 112 6.35 -6.17 83.40
CA GLN A 112 5.46 -7.19 84.06
C GLN A 112 4.16 -6.80 84.83
N PRO A 113 3.12 -7.70 85.02
CA PRO A 113 3.27 -9.13 85.35
C PRO A 113 2.22 -10.16 84.82
N THR A 114 2.54 -11.43 85.11
CA THR A 114 1.90 -12.73 84.86
C THR A 114 0.66 -13.05 85.71
N VAL A 115 -0.25 -13.91 85.20
CA VAL A 115 -0.95 -14.99 85.94
C VAL A 115 -1.25 -16.19 85.01
N THR A 116 -1.08 -17.41 85.54
CA THR A 116 -1.19 -18.77 84.96
C THR A 116 -2.64 -19.38 85.11
N PRO A 117 -2.91 -20.71 85.03
CA PRO A 117 -3.57 -21.39 83.88
C PRO A 117 -4.80 -22.28 84.27
N HIS A 118 -5.47 -22.92 83.29
CA HIS A 118 -6.15 -24.25 83.37
C HIS A 118 -6.64 -24.65 81.96
N ASP A 119 -6.07 -25.70 81.35
CA ASP A 119 -6.59 -27.08 81.14
C ASP A 119 -7.73 -27.13 80.08
N ASP A 120 -7.74 -28.00 79.05
CA ASP A 120 -7.55 -29.45 79.06
C ASP A 120 -7.23 -30.03 77.66
N TYR A 121 -6.81 -31.29 77.65
CA TYR A 121 -6.06 -32.10 76.66
C TYR A 121 -6.75 -32.56 75.35
N ASP A 122 -5.94 -32.86 74.32
CA ASP A 122 -6.19 -33.93 73.33
C ASP A 122 -4.87 -34.65 72.97
N LEU A 123 -4.87 -35.99 72.89
CA LEU A 123 -3.66 -36.83 72.93
C LEU A 123 -3.76 -38.08 72.02
N GLY A 124 -2.86 -38.16 71.02
CA GLY A 124 -2.23 -39.36 70.42
C GLY A 124 -3.07 -40.48 69.76
N GLN A 125 -2.56 -41.46 69.01
CA GLN A 125 -1.33 -41.72 68.21
C GLN A 125 -1.61 -43.06 67.42
N TYR A 126 -0.89 -43.35 66.32
CA TYR A 126 -0.97 -44.51 65.34
C TYR A 126 -0.80 -45.98 65.92
N PRO A 127 -0.67 -47.15 65.20
CA PRO A 127 -0.60 -47.54 63.73
C PRO A 127 -1.22 -48.93 63.25
N GLU A 128 -1.03 -49.29 61.95
CA GLU A 128 -0.77 -50.61 61.28
C GLU A 128 -1.81 -51.75 60.92
N HIS A 129 -1.75 -52.18 59.65
CA HIS A 129 -1.81 -53.51 58.94
C HIS A 129 -2.92 -54.63 59.06
N GLN A 130 -3.29 -55.14 57.85
CA GLN A 130 -3.58 -56.54 57.39
C GLN A 130 -4.98 -57.25 57.41
N HIS A 131 -5.35 -57.77 56.21
CA HIS A 131 -6.10 -58.99 55.78
C HIS A 131 -7.51 -59.43 56.27
N GLN A 132 -8.45 -59.47 55.30
CA GLN A 132 -9.33 -60.57 54.81
C GLN A 132 -10.40 -61.30 55.69
N HIS A 133 -11.66 -61.20 55.23
CA HIS A 133 -12.76 -62.21 55.10
C HIS A 133 -14.18 -61.77 55.55
N SER A 134 -15.15 -62.22 54.73
CA SER A 134 -16.58 -61.89 54.60
C SER A 134 -17.48 -62.21 55.78
N TYR A 135 -18.60 -61.48 55.89
CA TYR A 135 -19.98 -62.02 55.92
C TYR A 135 -20.99 -60.96 55.43
N SER A 136 -22.00 -61.43 54.70
CA SER A 136 -23.24 -60.80 54.18
C SER A 136 -24.14 -60.25 55.32
N ASP A 137 -25.12 -59.36 55.14
CA ASP A 137 -26.19 -59.33 54.13
C ASP A 137 -27.06 -58.03 54.18
N ASP A 138 -27.87 -57.87 53.12
CA ASP A 138 -29.22 -57.28 53.04
C ASP A 138 -29.47 -55.76 53.09
N ARG A 139 -29.71 -55.18 51.90
CA ARG A 139 -31.02 -54.59 51.47
C ARG A 139 -30.89 -53.82 50.15
N ILE A 140 -31.14 -54.51 49.02
CA ILE A 140 -31.49 -53.93 47.71
C ILE A 140 -32.85 -54.53 47.30
N PRO A 141 -33.82 -53.75 46.76
CA PRO A 141 -35.05 -54.31 46.24
C PRO A 141 -34.92 -54.77 44.77
N MET A 142 -35.32 -56.01 44.51
CA MET A 142 -35.66 -56.58 43.20
C MET A 142 -37.17 -56.47 42.93
N LEU A 143 -37.54 -56.34 41.66
CA LEU A 143 -38.73 -57.01 41.11
C LEU A 143 -38.53 -57.27 39.61
N GLN A 144 -38.72 -58.53 39.24
CA GLN A 144 -38.74 -59.12 37.90
C GLN A 144 -40.08 -59.86 37.77
N GLN A 145 -40.59 -60.02 36.55
CA GLN A 145 -41.62 -61.02 36.26
C GLN A 145 -41.33 -61.70 34.93
N ASP A 146 -41.32 -63.04 34.98
CA ASP A 146 -40.98 -63.99 33.93
C ASP A 146 -42.11 -64.21 32.92
N ASN A 147 -41.76 -64.81 31.77
CA ASN A 147 -42.55 -65.96 31.31
C ASN A 147 -41.68 -67.01 30.57
N PRO A 148 -41.99 -68.32 30.71
CA PRO A 148 -41.14 -69.45 30.34
C PRO A 148 -41.66 -70.21 29.10
N PHE A 149 -40.79 -70.71 28.21
CA PHE A 149 -40.87 -71.99 27.47
C PHE A 149 -39.71 -72.05 26.45
N GLY A 150 -39.07 -73.22 26.32
CA GLY A 150 -37.82 -73.45 25.57
C GLY A 150 -37.95 -73.43 24.04
N PRO A 151 -36.84 -73.71 23.29
CA PRO A 151 -36.76 -73.47 21.86
C PRO A 151 -37.22 -74.67 21.03
N ASP A 152 -37.89 -74.45 19.90
CA ASP A 152 -38.07 -75.45 18.85
C ASP A 152 -37.96 -74.84 17.43
N PRO A 153 -37.38 -75.56 16.45
CA PRO A 153 -37.03 -75.09 15.11
C PRO A 153 -38.06 -75.51 14.03
N TYR A 154 -37.98 -74.89 12.85
CA TYR A 154 -38.77 -75.10 11.62
C TYR A 154 -40.17 -74.47 11.56
N SER A 155 -40.32 -73.41 10.75
CA SER A 155 -41.29 -73.35 9.62
C SER A 155 -41.27 -71.97 8.92
N ASP A 156 -40.59 -71.93 7.76
CA ASP A 156 -40.99 -71.40 6.45
C ASP A 156 -42.00 -70.23 6.35
N GLU A 157 -41.58 -69.10 5.74
CA GLU A 157 -41.96 -68.63 4.38
C GLU A 157 -43.20 -67.70 4.40
N TYR A 158 -43.36 -66.59 3.67
CA TYR A 158 -42.71 -65.97 2.50
C TYR A 158 -43.18 -64.50 2.41
N GLN A 159 -42.35 -63.57 1.91
CA GLN A 159 -42.54 -62.71 0.70
C GLN A 159 -42.53 -61.19 1.06
N VAL A 160 -41.88 -60.22 0.41
CA VAL A 160 -41.17 -60.03 -0.89
C VAL A 160 -40.08 -58.95 -0.71
N GLU A 161 -38.97 -59.08 -1.46
CA GLU A 161 -37.85 -58.14 -1.59
C GLU A 161 -38.15 -56.86 -2.41
N GLU A 162 -37.57 -55.73 -2.01
CA GLU A 162 -37.04 -54.69 -2.93
C GLU A 162 -35.64 -54.23 -2.44
N PRO A 163 -34.68 -53.93 -3.33
CA PRO A 163 -33.25 -53.86 -2.99
C PRO A 163 -32.85 -52.49 -2.45
N ALA A 164 -32.27 -52.46 -1.25
CA ALA A 164 -31.59 -51.28 -0.71
C ALA A 164 -30.09 -51.34 -1.03
N ASP A 165 -29.63 -50.33 -1.76
CA ASP A 165 -28.24 -50.05 -2.10
C ASP A 165 -27.30 -50.15 -0.88
N GLY A 166 -26.21 -50.89 -1.05
CA GLY A 166 -25.16 -51.02 -0.04
C GLY A 166 -24.43 -49.71 0.19
N HIS A 167 -24.70 -49.05 1.33
CA HIS A 167 -23.81 -48.04 1.88
C HIS A 167 -22.66 -48.71 2.64
N THR A 168 -21.45 -48.58 2.12
CA THR A 168 -20.22 -48.83 2.88
C THR A 168 -20.17 -47.88 4.10
N PRO A 169 -19.75 -48.35 5.29
CA PRO A 169 -19.61 -47.48 6.44
C PRO A 169 -18.47 -46.49 6.17
N SER A 170 -18.81 -45.20 6.08
CA SER A 170 -17.81 -44.13 6.10
C SER A 170 -17.09 -44.16 7.46
N PRO A 171 -15.74 -44.10 7.50
CA PRO A 171 -15.02 -44.13 8.77
C PRO A 171 -15.35 -42.87 9.56
N ALA A 172 -15.78 -43.07 10.82
CA ALA A 172 -15.98 -41.98 11.75
C ALA A 172 -14.67 -41.18 11.94
N PRO A 173 -14.73 -39.84 12.02
CA PRO A 173 -13.53 -39.03 12.21
C PRO A 173 -12.93 -39.33 13.59
N ILE A 174 -11.67 -39.75 13.60
CA ILE A 174 -10.89 -39.99 14.81
C ILE A 174 -10.72 -38.65 15.54
N ARG A 175 -11.33 -38.50 16.72
CA ARG A 175 -11.07 -37.36 17.61
C ARG A 175 -9.72 -37.58 18.30
N ARG A 176 -8.67 -36.89 17.84
CA ARG A 176 -7.34 -36.84 18.50
C ARG A 176 -7.21 -35.60 19.39
N TRP A 177 -6.68 -35.78 20.60
CA TRP A 177 -6.42 -34.70 21.56
C TRP A 177 -5.13 -33.93 21.19
N LYS A 178 -5.23 -32.60 21.05
CA LYS A 178 -4.07 -31.71 20.88
C LYS A 178 -3.31 -31.63 22.20
N THR A 179 -2.01 -31.87 22.19
CA THR A 179 -1.18 -31.83 23.41
C THR A 179 -0.40 -30.53 23.49
N VAL A 180 -0.32 -29.98 24.70
CA VAL A 180 0.29 -28.69 25.02
C VAL A 180 1.80 -28.88 25.24
N LYS A 181 2.66 -28.09 24.59
CA LYS A 181 4.12 -28.07 24.85
C LYS A 181 4.56 -26.73 25.43
N GLU A 182 5.51 -26.78 26.36
CA GLU A 182 6.11 -25.61 27.00
C GLU A 182 7.27 -25.07 26.15
N VAL A 183 7.21 -23.80 25.73
CA VAL A 183 8.29 -23.13 24.98
C VAL A 183 8.78 -21.89 25.74
N GLN A 184 10.09 -21.67 25.73
CA GLN A 184 10.74 -20.52 26.38
C GLN A 184 10.58 -19.24 25.53
N LEU A 185 10.34 -18.10 26.19
CA LEU A 185 10.22 -16.81 25.51
C LEU A 185 11.60 -16.30 25.02
N PHE A 186 11.65 -15.80 23.79
CA PHE A 186 12.84 -15.17 23.24
C PHE A 186 12.81 -13.67 23.55
N ASN A 187 13.75 -13.19 24.37
CA ASN A 187 13.79 -11.78 24.83
C ASN A 187 12.46 -11.29 25.45
N GLY A 188 11.69 -12.18 26.10
CA GLY A 188 10.38 -11.85 26.68
C GLY A 188 9.20 -11.92 25.70
N ASN A 189 9.45 -12.21 24.42
CA ASN A 189 8.45 -12.31 23.36
C ASN A 189 8.22 -13.77 22.93
N LEU A 190 7.01 -14.10 22.48
CA LEU A 190 6.70 -15.42 21.94
C LEU A 190 7.25 -15.52 20.52
N VAL A 191 8.37 -16.22 20.39
CA VAL A 191 9.03 -16.55 19.13
C VAL A 191 9.22 -18.05 19.07
N LEU A 192 8.79 -18.67 17.98
CA LEU A 192 8.87 -20.11 17.75
C LEU A 192 9.58 -20.35 16.43
N ASP A 193 10.56 -21.23 16.39
CA ASP A 193 11.06 -21.74 15.11
C ASP A 193 10.39 -23.08 14.80
N CYS A 194 9.58 -23.07 13.75
CA CYS A 194 8.67 -24.15 13.38
C CYS A 194 9.27 -24.94 12.21
N PRO A 195 9.47 -26.26 12.30
CA PRO A 195 9.95 -27.04 11.17
C PRO A 195 8.96 -26.96 9.99
N ILE A 196 9.48 -26.94 8.76
CA ILE A 196 8.63 -26.94 7.56
C ILE A 196 8.10 -28.35 7.23
N ALA A 197 7.03 -28.44 6.45
CA ALA A 197 6.44 -29.72 6.06
C ALA A 197 7.44 -30.60 5.28
N PRO A 198 7.55 -31.92 5.56
CA PRO A 198 8.48 -32.82 4.87
C PRO A 198 8.29 -32.86 3.35
N LYS A 199 7.05 -32.76 2.86
CA LYS A 199 6.74 -32.66 1.41
C LYS A 199 7.42 -31.48 0.75
N LEU A 200 7.54 -30.36 1.46
CA LEU A 200 8.23 -29.17 0.99
C LEU A 200 9.75 -29.31 1.14
N LEU A 201 10.21 -29.79 2.30
CA LEU A 201 11.64 -29.99 2.58
C LEU A 201 12.30 -30.91 1.54
N ASN A 202 11.62 -31.98 1.14
CA ASN A 202 12.10 -32.92 0.11
C ASN A 202 12.21 -32.31 -1.30
N GLN A 203 11.59 -31.15 -1.56
CA GLN A 203 11.65 -30.46 -2.86
C GLN A 203 12.77 -29.43 -2.94
N VAL A 204 13.41 -29.08 -1.82
CA VAL A 204 14.39 -28.00 -1.73
C VAL A 204 15.74 -28.51 -1.21
N PRO A 205 16.88 -28.07 -1.77
CA PRO A 205 18.18 -28.32 -1.15
C PRO A 205 18.25 -27.67 0.23
N HIS A 206 18.62 -28.46 1.23
CA HIS A 206 18.74 -28.05 2.63
C HIS A 206 19.92 -28.76 3.29
N ALA A 207 20.39 -28.23 4.42
CA ALA A 207 21.43 -28.84 5.22
C ALA A 207 21.01 -30.24 5.71
N GLU A 208 21.87 -31.23 5.54
CA GLU A 208 21.62 -32.58 6.02
C GLU A 208 21.66 -32.63 7.57
N PRO A 209 20.80 -33.43 8.22
CA PRO A 209 20.89 -33.72 9.65
C PRO A 209 22.34 -33.98 10.11
N PRO A 210 22.87 -33.28 11.13
CA PRO A 210 22.23 -32.43 12.15
C PRO A 210 22.28 -30.91 11.87
N GLY A 211 22.62 -30.49 10.65
CA GLY A 211 22.75 -29.07 10.30
C GLY A 211 21.41 -28.34 10.18
N ARG A 212 21.32 -27.11 10.71
CA ARG A 212 20.14 -26.22 10.60
C ARG A 212 20.45 -25.03 9.70
N ASP A 213 19.55 -24.74 8.77
CA ASP A 213 19.63 -23.58 7.89
C ASP A 213 18.29 -22.81 7.82
N GLU A 214 18.29 -21.67 7.14
CA GLU A 214 17.11 -20.81 6.96
C GLU A 214 16.01 -21.43 6.06
N PHE A 215 16.27 -22.60 5.46
CA PHE A 215 15.36 -23.35 4.60
C PHE A 215 14.65 -24.49 5.33
N THR A 216 15.14 -24.90 6.51
CA THR A 216 14.54 -25.99 7.31
C THR A 216 13.42 -25.54 8.25
N HIS A 217 13.45 -24.29 8.73
CA HIS A 217 12.51 -23.81 9.74
C HIS A 217 11.92 -22.43 9.38
N MET A 218 10.64 -22.25 9.67
CA MET A 218 9.90 -20.99 9.59
C MET A 218 9.81 -20.37 10.99
N ARG A 219 10.23 -19.12 11.15
CA ARG A 219 10.19 -18.41 12.44
C ARG A 219 8.86 -17.69 12.56
N TYR A 220 8.10 -18.00 13.60
CA TYR A 220 6.88 -17.33 14.00
C TYR A 220 7.16 -16.36 15.15
N SER A 221 6.60 -15.14 15.09
CA SER A 221 6.60 -14.19 16.21
C SER A 221 5.19 -13.63 16.41
N ALA A 222 4.71 -13.63 17.65
CA ALA A 222 3.45 -13.00 18.02
C ALA A 222 3.72 -11.58 18.55
N ALA A 223 3.41 -10.56 17.75
CA ALA A 223 3.62 -9.17 18.14
C ALA A 223 2.47 -8.68 19.03
N THR A 224 2.78 -8.27 20.27
CA THR A 224 1.81 -7.77 21.26
C THR A 224 1.89 -6.27 21.51
N CYS A 225 2.49 -5.54 20.56
CA CYS A 225 2.76 -4.11 20.66
C CYS A 225 2.22 -3.35 19.43
N ASP A 226 2.19 -2.02 19.52
CA ASP A 226 1.97 -1.15 18.36
C ASP A 226 3.22 -1.18 17.44
N PRO A 227 3.08 -0.98 16.11
CA PRO A 227 4.22 -0.96 15.18
C PRO A 227 5.37 -0.02 15.57
N ASN A 228 5.08 1.11 16.25
CA ASN A 228 6.12 2.06 16.65
C ASN A 228 7.05 1.50 17.73
N ASP A 229 6.50 0.64 18.58
CA ASP A 229 7.16 0.13 19.77
C ASP A 229 7.85 -1.21 19.51
N PHE A 230 7.67 -1.79 18.32
CA PHE A 230 8.21 -3.11 17.95
C PHE A 230 9.71 -3.25 18.23
N PHE A 231 10.50 -2.25 17.86
CA PHE A 231 11.95 -2.24 18.12
C PHE A 231 12.28 -2.06 19.62
N GLU A 232 11.54 -1.19 20.32
CA GLU A 232 11.77 -0.87 21.74
C GLU A 232 11.37 -2.04 22.66
N GLU A 233 10.31 -2.77 22.30
CA GLU A 233 9.84 -4.02 22.93
C GLU A 233 10.71 -5.24 22.53
N ARG A 234 11.91 -4.98 21.99
CA ARG A 234 12.97 -5.97 21.71
C ARG A 234 12.56 -7.08 20.73
N PHE A 235 11.58 -6.84 19.86
CA PHE A 235 11.37 -7.71 18.72
C PHE A 235 12.52 -7.54 17.71
N THR A 236 12.92 -8.64 17.10
CA THR A 236 14.00 -8.70 16.11
C THR A 236 13.56 -9.55 14.93
N LEU A 237 14.27 -9.42 13.81
CA LEU A 237 14.01 -10.14 12.56
C LEU A 237 15.22 -11.01 12.20
N ARG A 238 14.97 -12.14 11.52
CA ARG A 238 15.93 -13.20 11.20
C ARG A 238 17.19 -12.66 10.53
N GLN A 239 17.09 -11.62 9.70
CA GLN A 239 18.24 -11.04 9.00
C GLN A 239 19.31 -10.46 9.94
N LYS A 240 18.92 -10.04 11.16
CA LYS A 240 19.86 -9.55 12.18
C LYS A 240 20.43 -10.65 13.08
N LEU A 241 19.88 -11.87 13.02
CA LEU A 241 20.24 -13.01 13.88
C LEU A 241 21.34 -13.90 13.30
N PHE A 242 21.80 -13.63 12.08
CA PHE A 242 22.99 -14.31 11.53
C PHE A 242 24.25 -13.84 12.27
N ALA A 243 25.22 -14.75 12.47
CA ALA A 243 26.51 -14.46 13.10
C ALA A 243 27.20 -13.24 12.49
N LYS A 244 27.04 -13.06 11.17
CA LYS A 244 27.24 -11.79 10.48
C LYS A 244 25.88 -11.22 10.06
N PRO A 245 25.37 -10.19 10.75
CA PRO A 245 24.09 -9.58 10.41
C PRO A 245 24.02 -9.18 8.93
N ARG A 246 22.96 -9.58 8.24
CA ARG A 246 22.76 -9.26 6.83
C ARG A 246 22.30 -7.81 6.70
N HIS A 247 22.98 -7.06 5.83
CA HIS A 247 22.57 -5.71 5.48
C HIS A 247 21.49 -5.74 4.39
N THR A 248 20.35 -5.12 4.65
CA THR A 248 19.24 -5.03 3.70
C THR A 248 19.45 -3.85 2.75
N GLU A 249 19.78 -4.13 1.49
CA GLU A 249 19.86 -3.09 0.45
C GLU A 249 18.47 -2.68 -0.03
N LEU A 250 17.59 -3.68 -0.22
CA LEU A 250 16.27 -3.49 -0.79
C LEU A 250 15.21 -4.19 0.08
N PHE A 251 14.25 -3.42 0.58
CA PHE A 251 13.13 -3.93 1.34
C PHE A 251 11.84 -3.71 0.53
N ILE A 252 11.18 -4.78 0.12
CA ILE A 252 10.01 -4.72 -0.78
C ILE A 252 8.77 -5.09 0.02
N VAL A 253 7.76 -4.23 0.11
CA VAL A 253 6.46 -4.58 0.69
C VAL A 253 5.42 -4.85 -0.39
N VAL A 254 4.66 -5.91 -0.20
CA VAL A 254 3.42 -6.20 -0.91
C VAL A 254 2.28 -6.08 0.09
N THR A 255 1.48 -5.01 -0.03
CA THR A 255 0.28 -4.83 0.80
C THR A 255 -0.91 -5.54 0.17
N MET A 256 -1.65 -6.31 0.98
CA MET A 256 -2.84 -7.04 0.57
C MET A 256 -3.96 -6.90 1.61
N TYR A 257 -5.20 -6.85 1.13
CA TYR A 257 -6.42 -6.92 1.93
C TYR A 257 -7.11 -8.28 1.72
N ASN A 258 -7.83 -8.44 0.61
CA ASN A 258 -8.61 -9.64 0.30
C ASN A 258 -8.43 -10.12 -1.15
N GLU A 259 -7.33 -9.73 -1.79
CA GLU A 259 -6.99 -10.10 -3.16
C GLU A 259 -6.93 -11.62 -3.33
N ASP A 260 -7.38 -12.09 -4.49
CA ASP A 260 -7.33 -13.51 -4.83
C ASP A 260 -5.90 -14.02 -5.07
N ASP A 261 -5.77 -15.35 -5.11
CA ASP A 261 -4.51 -16.04 -5.31
C ASP A 261 -3.85 -15.67 -6.65
N PHE A 262 -4.65 -15.37 -7.68
CA PHE A 262 -4.14 -15.02 -9.00
C PHE A 262 -3.49 -13.64 -9.02
N LEU A 263 -4.13 -12.63 -8.43
CA LEU A 263 -3.60 -11.28 -8.25
C LEU A 263 -2.33 -11.31 -7.39
N PHE A 264 -2.36 -12.03 -6.27
CA PHE A 264 -1.23 -12.16 -5.37
C PHE A 264 -0.04 -12.89 -6.03
N ALA A 265 -0.26 -14.08 -6.59
CA ALA A 265 0.79 -14.85 -7.24
C ALA A 265 1.40 -14.10 -8.43
N ARG A 266 0.59 -13.36 -9.20
CA ARG A 266 1.07 -12.53 -10.31
C ARG A 266 2.08 -11.48 -9.85
N THR A 267 1.80 -10.79 -8.74
CA THR A 267 2.71 -9.81 -8.14
C THR A 267 4.00 -10.49 -7.68
N LEU A 268 3.91 -11.58 -6.91
CA LEU A 268 5.08 -12.30 -6.41
C LEU A 268 5.95 -12.89 -7.52
N ILE A 269 5.37 -13.44 -8.59
CA ILE A 269 6.13 -13.92 -9.76
C ILE A 269 6.94 -12.78 -10.38
N GLY A 270 6.38 -11.57 -10.45
CA GLY A 270 7.09 -10.39 -10.91
C GLY A 270 8.27 -10.03 -10.00
N VAL A 271 8.06 -10.07 -8.67
CA VAL A 271 9.10 -9.81 -7.67
C VAL A 271 10.23 -10.85 -7.79
N PHE A 272 9.90 -12.15 -7.85
CA PHE A 272 10.87 -13.24 -7.92
C PHE A 272 11.74 -13.13 -9.18
N LYS A 273 11.14 -12.79 -10.32
CA LYS A 273 11.87 -12.53 -11.57
C LYS A 273 12.85 -11.35 -11.46
N ASN A 274 12.53 -10.32 -10.70
CA ASN A 274 13.45 -9.21 -10.45
C ASN A 274 14.63 -9.62 -9.57
N ILE A 275 14.38 -10.45 -8.55
CA ILE A 275 15.43 -11.00 -7.68
C ILE A 275 16.35 -11.91 -8.51
N GLU A 276 15.79 -12.79 -9.33
CA GLU A 276 16.54 -13.62 -10.28
C GLU A 276 17.38 -12.75 -11.23
N HIS A 277 16.79 -11.68 -11.79
CA HIS A 277 17.53 -10.73 -12.62
C HIS A 277 18.71 -10.11 -11.88
N MET A 278 18.53 -9.65 -10.63
CA MET A 278 19.62 -9.09 -9.83
C MET A 278 20.70 -10.13 -9.49
N CYS A 279 20.30 -11.38 -9.20
CA CYS A 279 21.24 -12.48 -8.97
C CYS A 279 22.05 -12.87 -10.21
N SER A 280 21.47 -12.71 -11.41
CA SER A 280 22.13 -13.01 -12.69
C SER A 280 23.23 -12.00 -13.08
N ARG A 281 23.31 -10.85 -12.40
CA ARG A 281 24.25 -9.77 -12.73
C ARG A 281 25.68 -10.14 -12.28
N THR A 282 26.57 -10.39 -13.23
CA THR A 282 27.99 -10.69 -12.94
C THR A 282 28.88 -9.46 -12.81
N HIS A 283 28.50 -8.34 -13.41
CA HIS A 283 29.25 -7.08 -13.40
C HIS A 283 28.48 -5.99 -12.64
N SER A 284 28.35 -6.14 -11.32
CA SER A 284 27.76 -5.13 -10.43
C SER A 284 28.54 -5.10 -9.10
N LYS A 285 28.71 -3.91 -8.53
CA LYS A 285 29.31 -3.77 -7.19
C LYS A 285 28.38 -4.29 -6.09
N THR A 286 27.08 -4.14 -6.30
CA THR A 286 26.05 -4.46 -5.30
C THR A 286 25.41 -5.82 -5.55
N TRP A 287 25.23 -6.20 -6.82
CA TRP A 287 24.48 -7.39 -7.24
C TRP A 287 25.39 -8.51 -7.74
N GLY A 288 24.95 -9.74 -7.57
CA GLY A 288 25.71 -10.96 -7.85
C GLY A 288 24.93 -12.18 -7.37
N LYS A 289 25.54 -13.37 -7.37
CA LYS A 289 24.85 -14.62 -6.99
C LYS A 289 24.19 -14.57 -5.60
N ASP A 290 24.76 -13.80 -4.68
CA ASP A 290 24.23 -13.59 -3.32
C ASP A 290 23.33 -12.34 -3.18
N ALA A 291 22.85 -11.75 -4.28
CA ALA A 291 21.98 -10.57 -4.25
C ALA A 291 20.70 -10.81 -3.42
N TRP A 292 20.15 -12.01 -3.47
CA TRP A 292 18.96 -12.39 -2.70
C TRP A 292 19.16 -12.23 -1.18
N LYS A 293 20.39 -12.34 -0.66
CA LYS A 293 20.69 -12.11 0.77
C LYS A 293 20.53 -10.64 1.20
N LYS A 294 20.59 -9.71 0.24
CA LYS A 294 20.44 -8.26 0.45
C LYS A 294 19.01 -7.76 0.23
N ILE A 295 18.11 -8.64 -0.21
CA ILE A 295 16.73 -8.31 -0.57
C ILE A 295 15.78 -9.03 0.39
N VAL A 296 14.86 -8.29 1.00
CA VAL A 296 13.81 -8.84 1.87
C VAL A 296 12.45 -8.48 1.28
N VAL A 297 11.57 -9.48 1.14
CA VAL A 297 10.21 -9.31 0.65
C VAL A 297 9.23 -9.45 1.82
N CYS A 298 8.52 -8.38 2.16
CA CYS A 298 7.49 -8.36 3.18
C CYS A 298 6.10 -8.41 2.54
N VAL A 299 5.28 -9.37 2.91
CA VAL A 299 3.85 -9.41 2.56
C VAL A 299 3.06 -9.05 3.80
N ILE A 300 2.23 -8.00 3.73
CA ILE A 300 1.41 -7.56 4.86
C ILE A 300 -0.06 -7.71 4.51
N SER A 301 -0.76 -8.58 5.23
CA SER A 301 -2.18 -8.84 5.08
C SER A 301 -3.00 -8.11 6.15
N ASP A 302 -4.00 -7.37 5.69
CA ASP A 302 -4.81 -6.49 6.52
C ASP A 302 -6.06 -7.19 7.08
N GLY A 303 -5.88 -7.81 8.24
CA GLY A 303 -6.95 -8.46 8.99
C GLY A 303 -7.03 -9.97 8.75
N ARG A 304 -6.93 -10.73 9.83
CA ARG A 304 -6.98 -12.21 9.80
C ARG A 304 -8.31 -12.77 9.32
N ALA A 305 -9.42 -12.08 9.59
CA ALA A 305 -10.74 -12.48 9.08
C ALA A 305 -10.90 -12.28 7.57
N LYS A 306 -10.13 -11.36 6.98
CA LYS A 306 -10.37 -10.84 5.63
C LYS A 306 -9.47 -11.44 4.56
N ILE A 307 -8.38 -12.09 4.98
CA ILE A 307 -7.47 -12.77 4.07
C ILE A 307 -8.21 -13.84 3.25
N ASN A 308 -8.00 -13.82 1.93
CA ASN A 308 -8.56 -14.83 1.05
C ASN A 308 -7.96 -16.21 1.37
N PRO A 309 -8.78 -17.25 1.64
CA PRO A 309 -8.28 -18.59 1.95
C PRO A 309 -7.36 -19.17 0.86
N ARG A 310 -7.64 -18.87 -0.42
CA ARG A 310 -6.83 -19.30 -1.56
C ARG A 310 -5.43 -18.68 -1.51
N THR A 311 -5.37 -17.39 -1.22
CA THR A 311 -4.11 -16.64 -1.06
C THR A 311 -3.32 -17.15 0.13
N ARG A 312 -4.00 -17.45 1.25
CA ARG A 312 -3.39 -18.07 2.44
C ARG A 312 -2.76 -19.42 2.13
N ALA A 313 -3.41 -20.25 1.33
CA ALA A 313 -2.84 -21.52 0.91
C ALA A 313 -1.65 -21.36 -0.06
N VAL A 314 -1.60 -20.31 -0.88
CA VAL A 314 -0.38 -19.96 -1.65
C VAL A 314 0.78 -19.57 -0.71
N LEU A 315 0.51 -18.84 0.38
CA LEU A 315 1.52 -18.53 1.41
C LEU A 315 2.01 -19.79 2.14
N ALA A 316 1.10 -20.72 2.45
CA ALA A 316 1.45 -22.02 3.02
C ALA A 316 2.32 -22.84 2.06
N ALA A 317 1.96 -22.86 0.79
CA ALA A 317 2.72 -23.50 -0.27
C ALA A 317 4.15 -22.95 -0.36
N LEU A 318 4.34 -21.64 -0.20
CA LEU A 318 5.67 -21.00 -0.19
C LEU A 318 6.48 -21.27 1.10
N GLY A 319 5.89 -21.84 2.14
CA GLY A 319 6.51 -22.10 3.45
C GLY A 319 6.49 -20.91 4.42
N VAL A 320 5.81 -19.81 4.06
CA VAL A 320 5.72 -18.57 4.86
C VAL A 320 4.42 -18.47 5.68
N TYR A 321 3.67 -19.57 5.80
CA TYR A 321 2.50 -19.67 6.67
C TYR A 321 2.30 -21.11 7.13
N GLN A 322 1.98 -21.30 8.41
CA GLN A 322 1.52 -22.57 8.97
C GLN A 322 0.29 -22.32 9.84
N ASP A 323 -0.73 -23.15 9.67
CA ASP A 323 -2.00 -23.02 10.38
C ASP A 323 -1.89 -23.53 11.83
N GLY A 324 -2.65 -22.93 12.75
CA GLY A 324 -2.70 -23.37 14.15
C GLY A 324 -1.61 -22.84 15.09
N ILE A 325 -0.58 -22.16 14.59
CA ILE A 325 0.49 -21.57 15.41
C ILE A 325 0.09 -20.21 16.01
N ALA A 326 -0.80 -19.49 15.33
CA ALA A 326 -1.26 -18.18 15.75
C ALA A 326 -1.99 -18.21 17.11
N LYS A 327 -1.61 -17.31 18.02
CA LYS A 327 -2.23 -17.15 19.36
C LYS A 327 -2.90 -15.79 19.50
N GLN A 328 -4.07 -15.73 20.14
CA GLN A 328 -4.81 -14.47 20.30
C GLN A 328 -4.16 -13.52 21.32
N GLN A 329 -3.63 -14.10 22.40
CA GLN A 329 -3.02 -13.36 23.51
C GLN A 329 -1.72 -14.03 23.91
N VAL A 330 -0.74 -13.22 24.31
CA VAL A 330 0.50 -13.67 24.94
C VAL A 330 0.67 -12.91 26.25
N ASN A 331 0.70 -13.62 27.37
CA ASN A 331 0.84 -13.05 28.72
C ASN A 331 -0.24 -11.99 29.03
N GLY A 332 -1.49 -12.27 28.68
CA GLY A 332 -2.61 -11.34 28.86
C GLY A 332 -2.60 -10.10 27.95
N LYS A 333 -1.58 -9.91 27.08
CA LYS A 333 -1.57 -8.88 26.04
C LYS A 333 -2.16 -9.42 24.74
N ASP A 334 -3.04 -8.65 24.11
CA ASP A 334 -3.59 -8.97 22.79
C ASP A 334 -2.51 -8.93 21.71
N VAL A 335 -2.49 -9.94 20.84
CA VAL A 335 -1.62 -9.97 19.68
C VAL A 335 -2.19 -9.03 18.61
N THR A 336 -1.37 -8.08 18.17
CA THR A 336 -1.73 -7.09 17.15
C THR A 336 -1.43 -7.62 15.74
N ALA A 337 -0.37 -8.41 15.58
CA ALA A 337 -0.01 -9.07 14.34
C ALA A 337 0.78 -10.38 14.54
N HIS A 338 0.62 -11.28 13.58
CA HIS A 338 1.34 -12.54 13.47
C HIS A 338 2.41 -12.44 12.39
N ILE A 339 3.67 -12.68 12.73
CA ILE A 339 4.81 -12.52 11.83
C ILE A 339 5.41 -13.90 11.55
N TYR A 340 5.57 -14.24 10.27
CA TYR A 340 6.14 -15.49 9.80
C TYR A 340 7.34 -15.17 8.90
N GLU A 341 8.50 -15.74 9.19
CA GLU A 341 9.74 -15.49 8.45
C GLU A 341 10.30 -16.79 7.89
N TYR A 342 10.52 -16.82 6.57
CA TYR A 342 11.05 -17.99 5.89
C TYR A 342 11.75 -17.59 4.59
N THR A 343 12.81 -18.30 4.23
CA THR A 343 13.51 -18.10 2.96
C THR A 343 13.03 -19.16 1.97
N THR A 344 12.13 -18.78 1.08
CA THR A 344 11.53 -19.74 0.14
C THR A 344 12.46 -20.03 -1.04
N GLN A 345 12.54 -21.30 -1.43
CA GLN A 345 13.20 -21.75 -2.66
C GLN A 345 12.19 -22.25 -3.69
N ILE A 346 10.91 -21.94 -3.53
CA ILE A 346 9.84 -22.35 -4.43
C ILE A 346 9.48 -21.20 -5.37
N ALA A 347 9.21 -21.52 -6.63
CA ALA A 347 8.63 -20.56 -7.56
C ALA A 347 7.12 -20.79 -7.77
N LEU A 348 6.41 -19.73 -8.14
CA LEU A 348 5.01 -19.79 -8.54
C LEU A 348 4.88 -19.71 -10.06
N GLU A 349 3.83 -20.30 -10.62
CA GLU A 349 3.45 -20.20 -12.02
C GLU A 349 1.94 -20.03 -12.18
N LEU A 350 1.54 -19.26 -13.20
CA LEU A 350 0.14 -19.09 -13.58
C LEU A 350 -0.14 -19.93 -14.82
N LYS A 351 -0.96 -20.99 -14.66
CA LYS A 351 -1.40 -21.84 -15.77
C LYS A 351 -2.90 -21.65 -15.98
N GLY A 352 -3.26 -20.89 -17.01
CA GLY A 352 -4.65 -20.49 -17.24
C GLY A 352 -5.18 -19.63 -16.10
N THR A 353 -6.17 -20.14 -15.37
CA THR A 353 -6.81 -19.47 -14.22
C THR A 353 -6.37 -20.03 -12.87
N GLN A 354 -5.38 -20.94 -12.84
CA GLN A 354 -4.91 -21.57 -11.61
C GLN A 354 -3.46 -21.18 -11.31
N VAL A 355 -3.19 -20.99 -10.02
CA VAL A 355 -1.84 -20.85 -9.48
C VAL A 355 -1.29 -22.26 -9.22
N GLN A 356 -0.10 -22.53 -9.75
CA GLN A 356 0.62 -23.79 -9.51
C GLN A 356 2.01 -23.51 -8.95
N ILE A 357 2.51 -24.46 -8.19
CA ILE A 357 3.88 -24.43 -7.68
C ILE A 357 4.81 -24.90 -8.80
N LYS A 358 5.73 -24.02 -9.22
CA LYS A 358 6.76 -24.32 -10.20
C LYS A 358 8.01 -24.84 -9.49
N GLY A 359 7.90 -26.04 -8.90
CA GLY A 359 9.00 -26.77 -8.24
C GLY A 359 10.08 -25.86 -7.63
N ARG A 360 11.33 -26.04 -8.04
CA ARG A 360 12.48 -25.25 -7.57
C ARG A 360 12.55 -23.87 -8.23
N SER A 361 12.64 -22.82 -7.41
CA SER A 361 12.99 -21.46 -7.82
C SER A 361 14.43 -21.37 -8.29
N ALA A 362 14.70 -20.50 -9.26
CA ALA A 362 16.04 -20.21 -9.73
C ALA A 362 16.94 -19.64 -8.61
N VAL A 363 16.35 -18.89 -7.68
CA VAL A 363 17.04 -18.24 -6.56
C VAL A 363 16.20 -18.28 -5.28
N PRO A 364 16.81 -18.37 -4.09
CA PRO A 364 16.08 -18.21 -2.83
C PRO A 364 15.53 -16.79 -2.66
N VAL A 365 14.45 -16.64 -1.89
CA VAL A 365 13.84 -15.34 -1.58
C VAL A 365 13.55 -15.25 -0.08
N GLN A 366 14.16 -14.27 0.60
CA GLN A 366 13.89 -13.99 2.02
C GLN A 366 12.53 -13.32 2.15
N MET A 367 11.59 -13.97 2.85
CA MET A 367 10.22 -13.47 2.98
C MET A 367 9.83 -13.26 4.45
N ILE A 368 9.06 -12.19 4.68
CA ILE A 368 8.38 -11.88 5.93
C ILE A 368 6.88 -11.78 5.61
N PHE A 369 6.04 -12.63 6.20
CA PHE A 369 4.60 -12.52 6.11
C PHE A 369 4.04 -11.99 7.43
N CYS A 370 3.37 -10.84 7.38
CA CYS A 370 2.73 -10.21 8.53
C CYS A 370 1.22 -10.23 8.36
N LEU A 371 0.53 -11.02 9.17
CA LEU A 371 -0.92 -11.11 9.22
C LEU A 371 -1.44 -10.29 10.39
N LYS A 372 -2.08 -9.16 10.11
CA LYS A 372 -2.65 -8.31 11.17
C LYS A 372 -3.90 -8.94 11.76
N GLU A 373 -4.09 -8.83 13.06
CA GLU A 373 -5.26 -9.39 13.72
C GLU A 373 -6.53 -8.63 13.34
N LYS A 374 -6.45 -7.29 13.31
CA LYS A 374 -7.55 -6.37 12.95
C LYS A 374 -7.33 -5.76 11.57
N ASN A 375 -8.43 -5.48 10.86
CA ASN A 375 -8.42 -4.67 9.66
C ASN A 375 -8.21 -3.19 10.05
N GLN A 376 -7.06 -2.63 9.68
CA GLN A 376 -6.67 -1.25 10.00
C GLN A 376 -6.28 -0.45 8.76
N LYS A 377 -6.66 -0.92 7.57
CA LYS A 377 -6.39 -0.34 6.26
C LYS A 377 -4.90 -0.37 5.86
N LYS A 378 -4.66 -0.01 4.59
CA LYS A 378 -3.33 0.03 3.96
C LYS A 378 -2.31 0.91 4.70
N ILE A 379 -2.73 2.07 5.21
CA ILE A 379 -1.83 3.01 5.88
C ILE A 379 -1.18 2.40 7.13
N ASN A 380 -1.93 1.61 7.90
CA ASN A 380 -1.39 0.86 9.05
C ASN A 380 -0.46 -0.27 8.60
N SER A 381 -0.73 -0.92 7.46
CA SER A 381 0.21 -1.89 6.88
C SER A 381 1.56 -1.25 6.54
N HIS A 382 1.56 -0.01 6.04
CA HIS A 382 2.79 0.76 5.84
C HIS A 382 3.49 1.14 7.16
N ARG A 383 2.77 1.29 8.29
CA ARG A 383 3.39 1.49 9.61
C ARG A 383 4.18 0.28 10.07
N TRP A 384 3.61 -0.92 9.96
CA TRP A 384 4.34 -2.18 10.18
C TRP A 384 5.59 -2.26 9.30
N PHE A 385 5.46 -1.88 8.04
CA PHE A 385 6.61 -1.89 7.13
C PHE A 385 7.71 -0.89 7.50
N PHE A 386 7.38 0.40 7.69
CA PHE A 386 8.39 1.45 7.89
C PHE A 386 8.84 1.60 9.35
N GLN A 387 7.90 1.61 10.30
CA GLN A 387 8.18 1.93 11.72
C GLN A 387 8.56 0.70 12.54
N ALA A 388 8.02 -0.48 12.23
CA ALA A 388 8.41 -1.73 12.87
C ALA A 388 9.59 -2.39 12.14
N PHE A 389 9.34 -2.99 10.97
CA PHE A 389 10.35 -3.82 10.29
C PHE A 389 11.48 -2.99 9.69
N GLY A 390 11.17 -1.84 9.10
CA GLY A 390 12.15 -0.91 8.55
C GLY A 390 13.13 -0.41 9.60
N ARG A 391 12.64 -0.13 10.82
CA ARG A 391 13.50 0.29 11.95
C ARG A 391 14.45 -0.81 12.42
N VAL A 392 14.02 -2.07 12.38
CA VAL A 392 14.87 -3.22 12.71
C VAL A 392 15.89 -3.49 11.60
N LEU A 393 15.46 -3.53 10.33
CA LEU A 393 16.32 -3.90 9.21
C LEU A 393 17.30 -2.79 8.82
N ASP A 394 16.90 -1.53 9.00
CA ASP A 394 17.58 -0.33 8.51
C ASP A 394 17.93 -0.42 7.01
N PRO A 395 16.91 -0.55 6.13
CA PRO A 395 17.16 -0.78 4.71
C PRO A 395 17.64 0.49 4.00
N ASN A 396 18.43 0.34 2.93
CA ASN A 396 18.78 1.50 2.10
C ASN A 396 17.57 2.01 1.31
N ILE A 397 16.89 1.12 0.57
CA ILE A 397 15.76 1.44 -0.30
C ILE A 397 14.54 0.59 0.06
N CYS A 398 13.39 1.23 0.18
CA CYS A 398 12.09 0.62 0.39
C CYS A 398 11.26 0.66 -0.90
N VAL A 399 10.61 -0.43 -1.28
CA VAL A 399 9.74 -0.52 -2.47
C VAL A 399 8.32 -0.84 -2.02
N LEU A 400 7.34 -0.06 -2.46
CA LEU A 400 5.92 -0.28 -2.22
C LEU A 400 5.28 -0.93 -3.45
N LEU A 401 4.58 -2.04 -3.23
CA LEU A 401 3.78 -2.76 -4.22
C LEU A 401 2.39 -3.08 -3.66
N ASP A 402 1.37 -2.88 -4.49
CA ASP A 402 0.02 -3.41 -4.21
C ASP A 402 -0.12 -4.83 -4.80
N ALA A 403 -0.75 -5.73 -4.03
CA ALA A 403 -1.15 -7.03 -4.56
C ALA A 403 -2.07 -6.83 -5.80
N GLY A 404 -1.80 -7.57 -6.87
CA GLY A 404 -2.42 -7.39 -8.19
C GLY A 404 -1.58 -6.56 -9.16
N THR A 405 -0.64 -5.73 -8.67
CA THR A 405 0.32 -5.02 -9.52
C THR A 405 1.49 -5.94 -9.88
N LYS A 406 1.72 -6.14 -11.18
CA LYS A 406 2.79 -6.99 -11.69
C LYS A 406 3.99 -6.14 -12.13
N PRO A 407 5.11 -6.15 -11.39
CA PRO A 407 6.31 -5.46 -11.86
C PRO A 407 6.88 -6.18 -13.10
N GLY A 408 7.42 -5.40 -14.04
CA GLY A 408 8.16 -5.93 -15.19
C GLY A 408 9.45 -6.64 -14.73
N LYS A 409 10.01 -7.50 -15.60
CA LYS A 409 11.08 -8.45 -15.25
C LYS A 409 12.33 -7.86 -14.57
N ASP A 410 12.67 -6.61 -14.88
CA ASP A 410 13.81 -5.87 -14.36
C ASP A 410 13.41 -4.50 -13.79
N SER A 411 12.12 -4.27 -13.57
CA SER A 411 11.56 -2.98 -13.17
C SER A 411 11.96 -2.54 -11.76
N ILE A 412 11.99 -3.46 -10.80
CA ILE A 412 12.43 -3.16 -9.42
C ILE A 412 13.93 -2.80 -9.42
N TYR A 413 14.74 -3.55 -10.19
CA TYR A 413 16.16 -3.21 -10.37
C TYR A 413 16.35 -1.82 -10.98
N ARG A 414 15.55 -1.46 -11.99
CA ARG A 414 15.59 -0.13 -12.63
C ARG A 414 15.20 0.99 -11.66
N LEU A 415 14.24 0.76 -10.76
CA LEU A 415 13.94 1.70 -9.67
C LEU A 415 15.14 1.85 -8.75
N TRP A 416 15.71 0.75 -8.25
CA TRP A 416 16.89 0.79 -7.39
C TRP A 416 18.06 1.54 -8.05
N LYS A 417 18.29 1.30 -9.36
CA LYS A 417 19.36 1.97 -10.12
C LYS A 417 19.23 3.50 -10.11
N ALA A 418 18.01 4.04 -10.04
CA ALA A 418 17.80 5.49 -9.93
C ALA A 418 18.42 6.07 -8.64
N PHE A 419 18.34 5.33 -7.53
CA PHE A 419 18.93 5.72 -6.25
C PHE A 419 20.45 5.54 -6.20
N ASP A 420 20.99 4.57 -6.96
CA ASP A 420 22.43 4.36 -7.10
C ASP A 420 23.07 5.47 -7.95
N VAL A 421 22.39 5.91 -9.01
CA VAL A 421 22.86 6.98 -9.91
C VAL A 421 22.64 8.38 -9.34
N GLU A 422 21.58 8.59 -8.55
CA GLU A 422 21.30 9.86 -7.87
C GLU A 422 21.23 9.66 -6.35
N PRO A 423 22.31 10.00 -5.62
CA PRO A 423 22.33 9.94 -4.16
C PRO A 423 21.24 10.78 -3.50
N MET A 424 20.85 11.91 -4.10
CA MET A 424 19.78 12.78 -3.58
C MET A 424 18.37 12.34 -3.97
N CYS A 425 18.20 11.18 -4.63
CA CYS A 425 16.90 10.61 -4.92
C CYS A 425 16.27 10.13 -3.60
N GLY A 426 15.20 10.81 -3.17
CA GLY A 426 14.43 10.48 -1.98
C GLY A 426 13.27 9.52 -2.30
N GLY A 427 12.75 9.57 -3.51
CA GLY A 427 11.69 8.68 -3.98
C GLY A 427 11.64 8.58 -5.51
N ALA A 428 11.19 7.45 -6.02
CA ALA A 428 11.05 7.21 -7.45
C ALA A 428 9.83 6.34 -7.77
N CYS A 429 9.22 6.53 -8.94
CA CYS A 429 8.15 5.65 -9.42
C CYS A 429 8.40 5.18 -10.85
N GLY A 430 7.84 4.01 -11.17
CA GLY A 430 7.82 3.46 -12.52
C GLY A 430 6.56 3.87 -13.28
N GLU A 431 6.51 3.51 -14.56
CA GLU A 431 5.34 3.63 -15.41
C GLU A 431 4.27 2.62 -14.99
N ILE A 432 3.11 3.09 -14.55
CA ILE A 432 1.93 2.25 -14.34
C ILE A 432 1.24 2.00 -15.68
N LYS A 433 1.08 0.74 -16.06
CA LYS A 433 0.43 0.29 -17.30
C LYS A 433 -0.87 -0.44 -16.98
N VAL A 434 -1.87 -0.26 -17.82
CA VAL A 434 -3.09 -1.05 -17.75
C VAL A 434 -2.81 -2.46 -18.28
N MET A 435 -3.30 -3.49 -17.59
CA MET A 435 -3.28 -4.86 -18.10
C MET A 435 -4.30 -4.99 -19.24
N LEU A 436 -3.84 -5.13 -20.48
CA LEU A 436 -4.71 -5.10 -21.66
C LEU A 436 -5.18 -6.48 -22.18
N SER A 437 -4.65 -7.58 -21.62
CA SER A 437 -4.90 -8.95 -22.11
C SER A 437 -4.76 -9.08 -23.64
N HIS A 438 -3.61 -8.66 -24.18
CA HIS A 438 -3.35 -8.59 -25.63
C HIS A 438 -4.31 -7.64 -26.39
N GLY A 439 -4.72 -6.54 -25.76
CA GLY A 439 -5.57 -5.52 -26.36
C GLY A 439 -7.08 -5.80 -26.27
N LYS A 440 -7.51 -7.01 -25.90
CA LYS A 440 -8.93 -7.38 -25.83
C LYS A 440 -9.74 -6.48 -24.89
N LYS A 441 -9.16 -6.05 -23.77
CA LYS A 441 -9.85 -5.18 -22.80
C LYS A 441 -10.09 -3.76 -23.33
N LEU A 442 -9.39 -3.31 -24.38
CA LEU A 442 -9.57 -1.99 -24.99
C LEU A 442 -10.91 -1.83 -25.74
N LEU A 443 -11.63 -2.94 -25.98
CA LEU A 443 -12.99 -2.89 -26.52
C LEU A 443 -13.96 -2.21 -25.55
N ASN A 444 -13.66 -2.22 -24.25
CA ASN A 444 -14.40 -1.45 -23.27
C ASN A 444 -13.90 0.02 -23.27
N PRO A 445 -14.75 1.01 -23.62
CA PRO A 445 -14.35 2.41 -23.68
C PRO A 445 -13.81 2.96 -22.36
N LEU A 446 -14.27 2.45 -21.21
CA LEU A 446 -13.79 2.88 -19.89
C LEU A 446 -12.34 2.44 -19.66
N VAL A 447 -12.00 1.22 -20.06
CA VAL A 447 -10.63 0.70 -19.97
C VAL A 447 -9.72 1.43 -20.97
N ALA A 448 -10.21 1.66 -22.19
CA ALA A 448 -9.46 2.41 -23.20
C ALA A 448 -9.18 3.85 -22.76
N GLY A 449 -10.19 4.57 -22.26
CA GLY A 449 -10.02 5.93 -21.75
C GLY A 449 -9.01 6.02 -20.61
N GLN A 450 -9.05 5.08 -19.66
CA GLN A 450 -8.07 5.01 -18.57
C GLN A 450 -6.66 4.69 -19.07
N ASN A 451 -6.52 3.76 -20.01
CA ASN A 451 -5.24 3.45 -20.62
C ASN A 451 -4.64 4.68 -21.32
N PHE A 452 -5.46 5.47 -22.03
CA PHE A 452 -5.03 6.71 -22.65
C PHE A 452 -4.52 7.74 -21.62
N GLU A 453 -5.30 7.97 -20.57
CA GLU A 453 -4.93 8.91 -19.50
C GLU A 453 -3.61 8.52 -18.81
N TYR A 454 -3.44 7.24 -18.47
CA TYR A 454 -2.21 6.76 -17.81
C TYR A 454 -1.01 6.96 -18.74
N LYS A 455 -1.16 6.64 -20.03
CA LYS A 455 -0.08 6.81 -21.00
C LYS A 455 0.30 8.27 -21.17
N LEU A 456 -0.69 9.15 -21.33
CA LEU A 456 -0.43 10.57 -21.50
C LEU A 456 0.21 11.18 -20.26
N SER A 457 -0.25 10.81 -19.06
CA SER A 457 0.36 11.28 -17.81
C SER A 457 1.81 10.81 -17.65
N ASN A 458 2.12 9.58 -18.06
CA ASN A 458 3.47 9.02 -18.03
C ASN A 458 4.41 9.54 -19.14
N ILE A 459 3.88 10.21 -20.16
CA ILE A 459 4.63 10.80 -21.28
C ILE A 459 4.84 12.31 -21.09
N LEU A 460 3.86 13.01 -20.53
CA LEU A 460 3.90 14.46 -20.37
C LEU A 460 4.07 14.88 -18.91
N ASP A 461 3.14 14.50 -18.04
CA ASP A 461 3.09 15.03 -16.68
C ASP A 461 4.26 14.54 -15.82
N LYS A 462 4.44 13.22 -15.69
CA LYS A 462 5.47 12.62 -14.84
C LYS A 462 6.89 12.98 -15.29
N PRO A 463 7.23 12.96 -16.59
CA PRO A 463 8.50 13.48 -17.08
C PRO A 463 8.72 14.96 -16.76
N MET A 464 7.72 15.82 -16.99
CA MET A 464 7.83 17.25 -16.67
C MET A 464 8.03 17.48 -15.18
N GLU A 465 7.23 16.86 -14.32
CA GLU A 465 7.39 16.91 -12.87
C GLU A 465 8.81 16.44 -12.46
N SER A 466 9.24 15.28 -12.97
CA SER A 466 10.57 14.73 -12.70
C SER A 466 11.73 15.63 -13.14
N ALA A 467 11.55 16.47 -14.17
CA ALA A 467 12.56 17.44 -14.60
C ALA A 467 12.82 18.51 -13.54
N PHE A 468 11.78 18.98 -12.86
CA PHE A 468 11.86 19.93 -11.75
C PHE A 468 12.32 19.28 -10.44
N GLY A 469 12.16 17.96 -10.32
CA GLY A 469 12.63 17.16 -9.18
C GLY A 469 11.61 17.04 -8.05
N PHE A 470 10.37 17.45 -8.30
CA PHE A 470 9.20 17.14 -7.49
C PHE A 470 8.18 16.44 -8.37
N ILE A 471 7.59 15.38 -7.85
CA ILE A 471 6.53 14.63 -8.52
C ILE A 471 5.33 14.69 -7.60
N SER A 472 4.21 15.19 -8.11
CA SER A 472 3.02 15.47 -7.29
C SER A 472 2.41 14.22 -6.67
N VAL A 473 2.72 13.04 -7.22
CA VAL A 473 2.35 11.72 -6.68
C VAL A 473 3.30 10.64 -7.18
N LEU A 474 3.87 9.89 -6.25
CA LEU A 474 4.49 8.59 -6.51
C LEU A 474 3.47 7.51 -6.13
N PRO A 475 2.91 6.74 -7.07
CA PRO A 475 1.82 5.82 -6.77
C PRO A 475 2.22 4.77 -5.73
N GLY A 476 1.44 4.61 -4.66
CA GLY A 476 1.64 3.57 -3.65
C GLY A 476 1.50 2.13 -4.18
N ALA A 477 1.07 1.95 -5.44
CA ALA A 477 0.99 0.65 -6.11
C ALA A 477 2.32 0.17 -6.70
N PHE A 478 3.20 1.10 -7.09
CA PHE A 478 4.56 0.78 -7.57
C PHE A 478 5.48 2.00 -7.47
N SER A 479 6.11 2.15 -6.32
CA SER A 479 7.07 3.22 -6.03
C SER A 479 8.18 2.72 -5.11
N ALA A 480 9.25 3.49 -5.02
CA ALA A 480 10.38 3.23 -4.15
C ALA A 480 10.81 4.51 -3.44
N TYR A 481 11.37 4.37 -2.25
CA TYR A 481 11.78 5.46 -1.38
C TYR A 481 13.11 5.14 -0.73
N ARG A 482 13.96 6.14 -0.56
CA ARG A 482 15.15 6.01 0.26
C ARG A 482 14.75 6.10 1.72
N PHE A 483 15.11 5.10 2.52
CA PHE A 483 14.61 4.99 3.89
C PHE A 483 14.98 6.20 4.76
N VAL A 484 16.22 6.70 4.67
CA VAL A 484 16.66 7.91 5.40
C VAL A 484 15.92 9.18 4.96
N ALA A 485 15.43 9.25 3.72
CA ALA A 485 14.64 10.39 3.26
C ALA A 485 13.29 10.44 3.98
N LEU A 486 12.70 9.27 4.29
CA LEU A 486 11.43 9.12 4.98
C LEU A 486 11.51 9.47 6.47
N GLN A 487 12.64 9.20 7.13
CA GLN A 487 12.77 9.37 8.58
C GLN A 487 12.42 10.78 9.06
N ASN A 488 11.83 10.87 10.25
CA ASN A 488 11.52 12.16 10.87
C ASN A 488 12.78 12.86 11.39
N ASP A 489 12.69 14.16 11.66
CA ASP A 489 13.73 14.91 12.33
C ASP A 489 13.81 14.57 13.83
N LYS A 490 14.79 15.14 14.53
CA LYS A 490 15.02 14.89 15.97
C LYS A 490 13.84 15.28 16.86
N ASN A 491 12.94 16.15 16.38
CA ASN A 491 11.75 16.57 17.11
C ASN A 491 10.54 15.69 16.79
N GLY A 492 10.75 14.58 16.06
CA GLY A 492 9.69 13.70 15.59
C GLY A 492 8.89 14.24 14.41
N GLN A 493 9.29 15.37 13.82
CA GLN A 493 8.59 15.99 12.69
C GLN A 493 9.18 15.55 11.36
N GLY A 494 8.35 15.10 10.43
CA GLY A 494 8.87 14.74 9.11
C GLY A 494 7.94 13.90 8.22
N PRO A 495 8.49 13.31 7.15
CA PRO A 495 7.68 12.65 6.14
C PRO A 495 6.85 11.48 6.68
N LEU A 496 7.41 10.59 7.50
CA LEU A 496 6.65 9.45 8.06
C LEU A 496 5.59 9.91 9.08
N GLU A 497 5.89 10.88 9.94
CA GLU A 497 4.90 11.45 10.86
C GLU A 497 3.70 11.99 10.09
N ARG A 498 3.96 12.79 9.05
CA ARG A 498 2.92 13.37 8.20
C ARG A 498 2.18 12.33 7.39
N TYR A 499 2.85 11.30 6.89
CA TYR A 499 2.23 10.21 6.15
C TYR A 499 1.21 9.44 7.00
N PHE A 500 1.58 9.12 8.24
CA PHE A 500 0.75 8.30 9.12
C PHE A 500 -0.30 9.08 9.93
N LEU A 501 -0.28 10.41 9.88
CA LEU A 501 -1.30 11.24 10.55
C LEU A 501 -2.72 10.85 10.10
N GLY A 502 -2.90 10.44 8.84
CA GLY A 502 -4.18 9.99 8.30
C GLY A 502 -4.83 8.83 9.06
N GLU A 503 -4.03 7.96 9.68
CA GLU A 503 -4.55 6.85 10.51
C GLU A 503 -5.26 7.37 11.77
N LYS A 504 -4.64 8.31 12.49
CA LYS A 504 -5.18 8.91 13.73
C LYS A 504 -6.40 9.79 13.46
N MET A 505 -6.55 10.26 12.22
CA MET A 505 -7.61 11.16 11.79
C MET A 505 -8.94 10.44 11.46
N HIS A 506 -8.99 9.11 11.55
CA HIS A 506 -10.24 8.35 11.45
C HIS A 506 -11.07 8.34 12.75
N GLY A 507 -10.54 8.87 13.86
CA GLY A 507 -11.30 9.17 15.07
C GLY A 507 -12.03 10.52 14.97
N ALA A 508 -13.05 10.73 15.83
CA ALA A 508 -14.01 11.84 15.82
C ALA A 508 -13.45 13.30 15.86
N ASN A 509 -12.13 13.51 15.82
CA ASN A 509 -11.46 14.80 16.04
C ASN A 509 -10.79 15.40 14.78
N ALA A 510 -10.85 14.77 13.61
CA ALA A 510 -10.24 15.31 12.39
C ALA A 510 -11.23 16.17 11.58
N GLY A 511 -10.79 17.38 11.19
CA GLY A 511 -11.51 18.18 10.21
C GLY A 511 -11.60 17.48 8.85
N ILE A 512 -12.77 17.57 8.20
CA ILE A 512 -13.08 16.95 6.89
C ILE A 512 -12.12 17.31 5.75
N PHE A 513 -11.54 18.52 5.77
CA PHE A 513 -10.48 18.91 4.83
C PHE A 513 -9.28 17.95 4.95
N THR A 514 -8.78 17.77 6.18
CA THR A 514 -7.67 16.87 6.49
C THR A 514 -8.01 15.44 6.11
N ALA A 515 -9.23 15.00 6.41
CA ALA A 515 -9.67 13.65 6.10
C ALA A 515 -9.70 13.37 4.57
N ASN A 516 -10.16 14.33 3.75
CA ASN A 516 -10.08 14.23 2.30
C ASN A 516 -8.64 14.30 1.77
N MET A 517 -7.80 15.15 2.37
CA MET A 517 -6.38 15.26 2.01
C MET A 517 -5.66 13.91 2.13
N TYR A 518 -5.96 13.14 3.18
CA TYR A 518 -5.40 11.80 3.42
C TYR A 518 -6.04 10.67 2.59
N LEU A 519 -6.97 10.97 1.66
CA LEU A 519 -7.35 10.02 0.60
C LEU A 519 -6.25 9.86 -0.46
N ALA A 520 -5.30 10.80 -0.50
CA ALA A 520 -4.13 10.79 -1.36
C ALA A 520 -2.86 11.06 -0.53
N GLU A 521 -2.65 10.25 0.51
CA GLU A 521 -1.52 10.31 1.44
C GLU A 521 -0.16 10.30 0.73
N ASP A 522 -0.05 9.60 -0.40
CA ASP A 522 1.17 9.54 -1.21
C ASP A 522 1.59 10.93 -1.73
N ARG A 523 0.63 11.83 -2.00
CA ARG A 523 0.91 13.21 -2.44
C ARG A 523 1.52 14.05 -1.32
N ILE A 524 1.00 13.88 -0.11
CA ILE A 524 1.51 14.54 1.09
C ILE A 524 2.94 14.07 1.34
N LEU A 525 3.19 12.77 1.24
CA LEU A 525 4.52 12.20 1.40
C LEU A 525 5.51 12.78 0.39
N CYS A 526 5.13 12.89 -0.89
CA CYS A 526 5.97 13.50 -1.92
C CYS A 526 6.35 14.95 -1.57
N PHE A 527 5.38 15.75 -1.12
CA PHE A 527 5.59 17.14 -0.73
C PHE A 527 6.51 17.26 0.51
N GLU A 528 6.28 16.45 1.54
CA GLU A 528 7.06 16.49 2.78
C GLU A 528 8.51 15.99 2.57
N ILE A 529 8.75 15.06 1.64
CA ILE A 529 10.12 14.64 1.28
C ILE A 529 10.90 15.79 0.63
N VAL A 530 10.31 16.47 -0.37
CA VAL A 530 11.01 17.54 -1.11
C VAL A 530 11.22 18.78 -0.24
N THR A 531 10.28 19.09 0.65
CA THR A 531 10.36 20.25 1.55
C THR A 531 11.03 19.94 2.88
N LYS A 532 11.55 18.72 3.09
CA LYS A 532 12.18 18.31 4.36
C LYS A 532 13.27 19.30 4.79
N ARG A 533 13.23 19.71 6.07
CA ARG A 533 14.17 20.68 6.65
C ARG A 533 15.61 20.23 6.47
N ASN A 534 16.46 21.19 6.08
CA ASN A 534 17.91 20.99 5.92
C ASN A 534 18.28 19.75 5.06
N CYS A 535 17.39 19.41 4.11
CA CYS A 535 17.56 18.30 3.19
C CYS A 535 17.32 18.79 1.76
N ARG A 536 17.82 18.04 0.77
CA ARG A 536 17.69 18.36 -0.66
C ARG A 536 17.22 17.17 -1.50
N TRP A 537 16.27 16.40 -0.96
CA TRP A 537 15.74 15.20 -1.62
C TRP A 537 14.95 15.56 -2.88
N LEU A 538 15.13 14.74 -3.92
CA LEU A 538 14.45 14.86 -5.21
C LEU A 538 13.59 13.62 -5.48
N LEU A 539 12.53 13.81 -6.25
CA LEU A 539 11.67 12.74 -6.73
C LEU A 539 11.90 12.49 -8.22
N GLN A 540 11.94 11.21 -8.63
CA GLN A 540 12.26 10.83 -10.01
C GLN A 540 11.24 9.88 -10.64
N TYR A 541 10.97 10.09 -11.92
CA TYR A 541 10.20 9.17 -12.74
C TYR A 541 11.13 8.29 -13.56
N VAL A 542 10.98 6.98 -13.46
CA VAL A 542 11.83 6.00 -14.16
C VAL A 542 11.00 5.32 -15.27
N LYS A 543 10.96 5.94 -16.47
CA LYS A 543 10.25 5.39 -17.65
C LYS A 543 10.63 3.95 -17.96
N SER A 544 11.86 3.58 -17.67
CA SER A 544 12.40 2.25 -17.92
C SER A 544 11.76 1.17 -17.01
N SER A 545 11.21 1.56 -15.86
CA SER A 545 10.57 0.67 -14.90
C SER A 545 9.05 0.65 -15.12
N THR A 546 8.43 -0.53 -15.12
CA THR A 546 7.00 -0.66 -15.43
C THR A 546 6.28 -1.56 -14.42
N GLY A 547 5.08 -1.17 -14.01
CA GLY A 547 4.16 -2.00 -13.21
C GLY A 547 2.82 -2.11 -13.93
N GLU A 548 2.36 -3.31 -14.22
CA GLU A 548 1.05 -3.55 -14.83
C GLU A 548 -0.01 -3.71 -13.74
N THR A 549 -1.17 -3.05 -13.87
CA THR A 549 -2.31 -3.17 -12.94
C THR A 549 -3.63 -3.34 -13.68
N ASP A 550 -4.59 -3.98 -13.02
CA ASP A 550 -5.98 -3.97 -13.47
C ASP A 550 -6.64 -2.61 -13.20
N VAL A 551 -7.66 -2.27 -14.00
CA VAL A 551 -8.44 -1.04 -13.88
C VAL A 551 -9.94 -1.37 -13.88
N PRO A 552 -10.79 -0.53 -13.26
CA PRO A 552 -12.24 -0.75 -13.29
C PRO A 552 -12.77 -0.85 -14.71
N ASP A 553 -13.55 -1.90 -14.98
CA ASP A 553 -14.25 -2.12 -16.25
C ASP A 553 -15.75 -1.81 -16.14
N GLN A 554 -16.25 -1.54 -14.92
CA GLN A 554 -17.62 -1.13 -14.64
C GLN A 554 -17.71 0.34 -14.19
N MET A 555 -18.76 1.03 -14.63
CA MET A 555 -18.97 2.45 -14.32
C MET A 555 -19.11 2.73 -12.82
N ALA A 556 -19.82 1.88 -12.07
CA ALA A 556 -20.01 2.11 -10.64
C ALA A 556 -18.68 2.08 -9.86
N GLU A 557 -17.82 1.09 -10.14
CA GLU A 557 -16.48 1.01 -9.56
C GLU A 557 -15.59 2.16 -10.03
N PHE A 558 -15.70 2.53 -11.31
CA PHE A 558 -14.97 3.65 -11.89
C PHE A 558 -15.32 4.99 -11.22
N ILE A 559 -16.60 5.28 -10.99
CA ILE A 559 -17.05 6.49 -10.27
C ILE A 559 -16.50 6.51 -8.83
N LEU A 560 -16.55 5.39 -8.12
CA LEU A 560 -16.06 5.29 -6.74
C LEU A 560 -14.54 5.49 -6.65
N GLN A 561 -13.78 4.90 -7.58
CA GLN A 561 -12.34 5.12 -7.71
C GLN A 561 -12.05 6.61 -7.96
N ARG A 562 -12.79 7.22 -8.89
CA ARG A 562 -12.56 8.61 -9.31
C ARG A 562 -12.92 9.63 -8.26
N ARG A 563 -13.97 9.40 -7.47
CA ARG A 563 -14.27 10.21 -6.28
C ARG A 563 -13.06 10.28 -5.35
N ARG A 564 -12.46 9.13 -5.01
CA ARG A 564 -11.28 9.08 -4.13
C ARG A 564 -10.12 9.87 -4.71
N TRP A 565 -9.83 9.67 -5.99
CA TRP A 565 -8.68 10.27 -6.66
C TRP A 565 -8.83 11.78 -6.86
N LEU A 566 -10.02 12.24 -7.26
CA LEU A 566 -10.30 13.65 -7.50
C LEU A 566 -10.31 14.42 -6.18
N ASN A 567 -11.04 13.94 -5.16
CA ASN A 567 -11.08 14.60 -3.86
C ASN A 567 -9.68 14.60 -3.23
N GLY A 568 -9.04 13.44 -3.11
CA GLY A 568 -7.69 13.34 -2.53
C GLY A 568 -6.67 14.23 -3.24
N SER A 569 -6.68 14.25 -4.58
CA SER A 569 -5.77 15.10 -5.35
C SER A 569 -6.05 16.59 -5.17
N PHE A 570 -7.34 17.00 -5.14
CA PHE A 570 -7.71 18.39 -4.96
C PHE A 570 -7.27 18.93 -3.60
N PHE A 571 -7.63 18.24 -2.51
CA PHE A 571 -7.29 18.69 -1.16
C PHE A 571 -5.78 18.64 -0.88
N ALA A 572 -5.06 17.63 -1.41
CA ALA A 572 -3.60 17.58 -1.31
C ALA A 572 -2.91 18.70 -2.12
N ALA A 573 -3.44 19.05 -3.30
CA ALA A 573 -2.93 20.18 -4.09
C ALA A 573 -3.13 21.51 -3.36
N VAL A 574 -4.31 21.75 -2.77
CA VAL A 574 -4.57 22.95 -1.94
C VAL A 574 -3.60 23.00 -0.76
N TYR A 575 -3.34 21.86 -0.10
CA TYR A 575 -2.35 21.79 0.98
C TYR A 575 -0.94 22.15 0.50
N ALA A 576 -0.46 21.56 -0.59
CA ALA A 576 0.87 21.82 -1.13
C ALA A 576 1.02 23.29 -1.57
N ILE A 577 -0.01 23.86 -2.19
CA ILE A 577 -0.04 25.28 -2.61
C ILE A 577 -0.07 26.20 -1.40
N ALA A 578 -0.88 25.93 -0.38
CA ALA A 578 -0.92 26.74 0.84
C ALA A 578 0.42 26.70 1.61
N HIS A 579 1.14 25.58 1.52
CA HIS A 579 2.40 25.37 2.23
C HIS A 579 3.64 25.50 1.35
N PHE A 580 3.53 26.03 0.14
CA PHE A 580 4.66 26.13 -0.81
C PHE A 580 5.90 26.84 -0.21
N TYR A 581 5.69 27.80 0.70
CA TYR A 581 6.73 28.53 1.41
C TYR A 581 7.66 27.60 2.23
N GLN A 582 7.21 26.38 2.57
CA GLN A 582 8.05 25.40 3.24
C GLN A 582 9.26 25.00 2.39
N ILE A 583 9.27 25.21 1.07
CA ILE A 583 10.47 24.93 0.27
C ILE A 583 11.70 25.72 0.75
N TRP A 584 11.51 26.89 1.36
CA TRP A 584 12.61 27.72 1.86
C TRP A 584 13.32 27.13 3.07
N ARG A 585 12.71 26.18 3.78
CA ARG A 585 13.32 25.44 4.90
C ARG A 585 14.26 24.30 4.45
N SER A 586 14.28 24.00 3.16
CA SER A 586 15.13 22.95 2.55
C SER A 586 16.53 23.48 2.18
N ASP A 587 17.47 22.57 1.98
CA ASP A 587 18.85 22.86 1.54
C ASP A 587 19.02 22.74 0.01
N HIS A 588 17.92 22.86 -0.74
CA HIS A 588 17.96 22.95 -2.19
C HIS A 588 18.73 24.21 -2.64
N SER A 589 19.44 24.12 -3.76
CA SER A 589 20.13 25.27 -4.35
C SER A 589 19.13 26.34 -4.79
N ALA A 590 19.57 27.60 -4.89
CA ALA A 590 18.70 28.71 -5.30
C ALA A 590 18.01 28.45 -6.66
N ILE A 591 18.76 27.91 -7.63
CA ILE A 591 18.22 27.52 -8.95
C ILE A 591 17.15 26.43 -8.80
N ARG A 592 17.40 25.41 -7.96
CA ARG A 592 16.42 24.33 -7.72
C ARG A 592 15.16 24.86 -7.05
N LYS A 593 15.29 25.73 -6.05
CA LYS A 593 14.14 26.38 -5.38
C LYS A 593 13.31 27.18 -6.38
N PHE A 594 13.96 27.98 -7.24
CA PHE A 594 13.26 28.72 -8.29
C PHE A 594 12.53 27.79 -9.27
N ALA A 595 13.17 26.71 -9.71
CA ALA A 595 12.55 25.72 -10.59
C ALA A 595 11.31 25.08 -9.95
N LEU A 596 11.37 24.71 -8.67
CA LEU A 596 10.23 24.16 -7.92
C LEU A 596 9.10 25.18 -7.74
N LEU A 597 9.42 26.48 -7.58
CA LEU A 597 8.40 27.53 -7.54
C LEU A 597 7.65 27.67 -8.88
N ILE A 598 8.35 27.53 -10.01
CA ILE A 598 7.72 27.49 -11.33
C ILE A 598 6.76 26.30 -11.42
N GLU A 599 7.17 25.13 -10.94
CA GLU A 599 6.31 23.95 -10.93
C GLU A 599 5.07 24.14 -10.04
N PHE A 600 5.20 24.71 -8.83
CA PHE A 600 4.06 25.01 -7.97
C PHE A 600 3.11 26.04 -8.60
N PHE A 601 3.64 27.05 -9.29
CA PHE A 601 2.82 28.01 -10.03
C PHE A 601 2.05 27.32 -11.15
N TYR A 602 2.72 26.45 -11.91
CA TYR A 602 2.08 25.63 -12.94
C TYR A 602 0.97 24.73 -12.35
N GLN A 603 1.22 24.04 -11.24
CA GLN A 603 0.23 23.21 -10.56
C GLN A 603 -0.97 24.04 -10.07
N THR A 604 -0.73 25.27 -9.63
CA THR A 604 -1.79 26.22 -9.23
C THR A 604 -2.70 26.58 -10.40
N ILE A 605 -2.13 26.93 -11.56
CA ILE A 605 -2.92 27.21 -12.77
C ILE A 605 -3.72 25.97 -13.18
N ASN A 606 -3.08 24.80 -13.20
CA ASN A 606 -3.77 23.56 -13.57
C ASN A 606 -4.94 23.22 -12.62
N MET A 607 -4.77 23.48 -11.32
CA MET A 607 -5.84 23.32 -10.33
C MET A 607 -7.00 24.30 -10.57
N LEU A 608 -6.72 25.56 -10.95
CA LEU A 608 -7.76 26.53 -11.30
C LEU A 608 -8.55 26.09 -12.54
N PHE A 609 -7.86 25.59 -13.58
CA PHE A 609 -8.53 25.04 -14.76
C PHE A 609 -9.43 23.84 -14.43
N ALA A 610 -8.98 22.96 -13.53
CA ALA A 610 -9.79 21.84 -13.05
C ALA A 610 -11.01 22.32 -12.24
N TRP A 611 -10.85 23.35 -11.39
CA TRP A 611 -11.93 23.93 -10.58
C TRP A 611 -13.06 24.52 -11.43
N PHE A 612 -12.70 25.20 -12.52
CA PHE A 612 -13.66 25.79 -13.47
C PHE A 612 -14.01 24.87 -14.65
N GLY A 613 -13.66 23.58 -14.58
CA GLY A 613 -13.79 22.66 -15.71
C GLY A 613 -15.21 22.54 -16.28
N ILE A 614 -16.24 22.51 -15.42
CA ILE A 614 -17.65 22.41 -15.84
C ILE A 614 -18.10 23.69 -16.52
N GLY A 615 -17.80 24.85 -15.93
CA GLY A 615 -18.13 26.16 -16.50
C GLY A 615 -17.45 26.35 -17.85
N ASN A 616 -16.16 26.02 -17.95
CA ASN A 616 -15.41 26.08 -19.20
C ASN A 616 -16.00 25.18 -20.28
N PHE A 617 -16.35 23.92 -19.94
CA PHE A 617 -16.94 23.01 -20.92
C PHE A 617 -18.34 23.47 -21.38
N PHE A 618 -19.16 24.00 -20.46
CA PHE A 618 -20.45 24.61 -20.81
C PHE A 618 -20.29 25.83 -21.73
N LEU A 619 -19.34 26.72 -21.43
CA LEU A 619 -19.06 27.90 -22.26
C LEU A 619 -18.62 27.52 -23.68
N VAL A 620 -17.70 26.56 -23.81
CA VAL A 620 -17.27 26.03 -25.11
C VAL A 620 -18.47 25.47 -25.88
N PHE A 621 -19.32 24.69 -25.22
CA PHE A 621 -20.52 24.14 -25.82
C PHE A 621 -21.47 25.25 -26.29
N HIS A 622 -21.86 26.18 -25.42
CA HIS A 622 -22.83 27.23 -25.71
C HIS A 622 -22.35 28.15 -26.85
N ILE A 623 -21.09 28.59 -26.80
CA ILE A 623 -20.51 29.48 -27.81
C ILE A 623 -20.47 28.80 -29.18
N LEU A 624 -19.99 27.55 -29.25
CA LEU A 624 -19.86 26.83 -30.52
C LEU A 624 -21.24 26.53 -31.14
N THR A 625 -22.20 26.16 -30.31
CA THR A 625 -23.58 25.90 -30.71
C THR A 625 -24.30 27.15 -31.17
N THR A 626 -24.09 28.28 -30.50
CA THR A 626 -24.64 29.58 -30.90
C THR A 626 -24.05 30.04 -32.23
N TYR A 627 -22.74 29.84 -32.41
CA TYR A 627 -22.04 30.16 -33.66
C TYR A 627 -22.60 29.37 -34.85
N LEU A 628 -22.90 28.08 -34.68
CA LEU A 628 -23.56 27.26 -35.72
C LEU A 628 -24.93 27.80 -36.17
N GLY A 629 -25.62 28.57 -35.32
CA GLY A 629 -26.90 29.19 -35.63
C GLY A 629 -26.81 30.46 -36.49
N GLN A 630 -25.61 30.92 -36.87
CA GLN A 630 -25.46 32.07 -37.76
C GLN A 630 -26.02 31.80 -39.16
N LYS A 631 -26.43 32.86 -39.86
CA LYS A 631 -27.14 32.78 -41.15
C LYS A 631 -26.34 32.07 -42.24
N ASP A 632 -25.02 32.17 -42.19
CA ASP A 632 -24.10 31.59 -43.20
C ASP A 632 -23.74 30.11 -42.95
N LEU A 633 -24.18 29.55 -41.82
CA LEU A 633 -23.93 28.16 -41.42
C LEU A 633 -25.22 27.33 -41.52
N LEU A 634 -25.76 26.88 -40.39
CA LEU A 634 -26.98 26.05 -40.35
C LEU A 634 -28.26 26.89 -40.14
N SER A 635 -28.11 28.22 -40.00
CA SER A 635 -29.22 29.18 -39.90
C SER A 635 -30.28 28.71 -38.89
N THR A 636 -31.55 28.64 -39.28
CA THR A 636 -32.68 28.25 -38.42
C THR A 636 -32.51 26.87 -37.80
N THR A 637 -32.02 25.88 -38.56
CA THR A 637 -31.83 24.51 -38.06
C THR A 637 -30.78 24.47 -36.94
N GLY A 638 -29.68 25.21 -37.11
CA GLY A 638 -28.62 25.33 -36.10
C GLY A 638 -29.13 25.95 -34.80
N LYS A 639 -29.96 26.99 -34.90
CA LYS A 639 -30.58 27.65 -33.72
C LYS A 639 -31.51 26.72 -32.95
N VAL A 640 -32.38 25.99 -33.65
CA VAL A 640 -33.33 25.06 -33.00
C VAL A 640 -32.58 23.93 -32.31
N LEU A 641 -31.63 23.29 -33.00
CA LEU A 641 -30.81 22.23 -32.41
C LEU A 641 -30.02 22.74 -31.20
N GLY A 642 -29.49 23.96 -31.29
CA GLY A 642 -28.72 24.54 -30.20
C GLY A 642 -29.52 24.75 -28.92
N VAL A 643 -30.71 25.36 -29.04
CA VAL A 643 -31.62 25.54 -27.90
C VAL A 643 -32.03 24.19 -27.30
N VAL A 644 -32.38 23.21 -28.14
CA VAL A 644 -32.78 21.87 -27.67
C VAL A 644 -31.64 21.18 -26.92
N PHE A 645 -30.43 21.16 -27.49
CA PHE A 645 -29.29 20.53 -26.84
C PHE A 645 -28.84 21.26 -25.58
N GLU A 646 -28.97 22.58 -25.53
CA GLU A 646 -28.68 23.36 -24.32
C GLU A 646 -29.64 23.02 -23.17
N TRP A 647 -30.95 22.94 -23.42
CA TRP A 647 -31.90 22.51 -22.40
C TRP A 647 -31.67 21.07 -21.96
N LEU A 648 -31.37 20.16 -22.90
CA LEU A 648 -31.03 18.77 -22.57
C LEU A 648 -29.72 18.66 -21.78
N TYR A 649 -28.72 19.48 -22.11
CA TYR A 649 -27.47 19.59 -21.38
C TYR A 649 -27.75 19.98 -19.93
N LEU A 650 -28.47 21.09 -19.72
CA LEU A 650 -28.79 21.60 -18.38
C LEU A 650 -29.63 20.61 -17.58
N ALA A 651 -30.65 20.00 -18.21
CA ALA A 651 -31.46 18.97 -17.56
C ALA A 651 -30.63 17.75 -17.14
N THR A 652 -29.70 17.29 -17.99
CA THR A 652 -28.82 16.17 -17.66
C THR A 652 -27.83 16.53 -16.56
N LEU A 653 -27.32 17.77 -16.57
CA LEU A 653 -26.44 18.29 -15.53
C LEU A 653 -27.15 18.30 -14.16
N VAL A 654 -28.37 18.86 -14.11
CA VAL A 654 -29.21 18.87 -12.89
C VAL A 654 -29.51 17.45 -12.43
N THR A 655 -29.86 16.54 -13.35
CA THR A 655 -30.09 15.13 -13.01
C THR A 655 -28.84 14.50 -12.39
N CYS A 656 -27.64 14.83 -12.89
CA CYS A 656 -26.38 14.36 -12.33
C CYS A 656 -26.18 14.84 -10.89
N PHE A 657 -26.47 16.11 -10.59
CA PHE A 657 -26.43 16.63 -9.22
C PHE A 657 -27.41 15.90 -8.30
N VAL A 658 -28.65 15.67 -8.75
CA VAL A 658 -29.67 14.94 -7.97
C VAL A 658 -29.22 13.52 -7.67
N LEU A 659 -28.72 12.78 -8.67
CA LEU A 659 -28.23 11.41 -8.47
C LEU A 659 -26.98 11.35 -7.61
N ALA A 660 -26.06 12.31 -7.76
CA ALA A 660 -24.81 12.35 -7.00
C ALA A 660 -25.03 12.64 -5.50
N LEU A 661 -26.07 13.41 -5.15
CA LEU A 661 -26.42 13.73 -3.77
C LEU A 661 -27.31 12.66 -3.12
N GLY A 662 -28.19 12.00 -3.90
CA GLY A 662 -29.22 11.10 -3.37
C GLY A 662 -28.88 9.60 -3.43
N ASN A 663 -28.07 9.15 -4.39
CA ASN A 663 -27.94 7.73 -4.72
C ASN A 663 -26.49 7.23 -4.83
N ARG A 664 -26.25 6.00 -4.35
CA ARG A 664 -24.99 5.30 -4.59
C ARG A 664 -24.91 4.77 -6.04
N PRO A 665 -23.75 4.87 -6.73
CA PRO A 665 -23.58 4.44 -8.13
C PRO A 665 -23.96 2.99 -8.40
N GLY A 666 -23.74 2.09 -7.44
CA GLY A 666 -24.12 0.68 -7.58
C GLY A 666 -25.64 0.46 -7.72
N GLY A 667 -26.47 1.31 -7.09
CA GLY A 667 -27.92 1.22 -7.18
C GLY A 667 -28.51 1.90 -8.42
N SER A 668 -27.86 2.95 -8.94
CA SER A 668 -28.35 3.75 -10.06
C SER A 668 -27.47 3.64 -11.33
N ASN A 669 -26.73 2.53 -11.49
CA ASN A 669 -25.77 2.33 -12.59
C ASN A 669 -26.41 2.55 -13.98
N LYS A 670 -27.67 2.13 -14.16
CA LYS A 670 -28.41 2.34 -15.43
C LYS A 670 -28.53 3.82 -15.79
N PHE A 671 -28.89 4.67 -14.83
CA PHE A 671 -29.01 6.11 -15.05
C PHE A 671 -27.66 6.76 -15.36
N TYR A 672 -26.59 6.36 -14.65
CA TYR A 672 -25.24 6.83 -14.94
C TYR A 672 -24.79 6.43 -16.36
N MET A 673 -25.09 5.21 -16.81
CA MET A 673 -24.82 4.80 -18.18
C MET A 673 -25.62 5.58 -19.21
N THR A 674 -26.90 5.87 -18.96
CA THR A 674 -27.71 6.74 -19.85
C THR A 674 -27.08 8.13 -19.99
N MET A 675 -26.60 8.71 -18.89
CA MET A 675 -25.88 10.00 -18.95
C MET A 675 -24.59 9.90 -19.77
N VAL A 676 -23.83 8.81 -19.62
CA VAL A 676 -22.59 8.61 -20.38
C VAL A 676 -22.88 8.56 -21.89
N TYR A 677 -23.91 7.83 -22.32
CA TYR A 677 -24.31 7.81 -23.73
C TYR A 677 -24.75 9.19 -24.22
N PHE A 678 -25.49 9.95 -23.40
CA PHE A 678 -25.85 11.34 -23.72
C PHE A 678 -24.60 12.22 -23.90
N TRP A 679 -23.66 12.16 -22.96
CA TRP A 679 -22.42 12.95 -23.01
C TRP A 679 -21.53 12.59 -24.20
N ILE A 680 -21.48 11.31 -24.59
CA ILE A 680 -20.85 10.88 -25.84
C ILE A 680 -21.54 11.52 -27.04
N GLY A 681 -22.88 11.52 -27.07
CA GLY A 681 -23.65 12.18 -28.13
C GLY A 681 -23.36 13.68 -28.24
N ILE A 682 -23.30 14.39 -27.12
CA ILE A 682 -22.90 15.80 -27.06
C ILE A 682 -21.47 15.99 -27.59
N MET A 683 -20.54 15.10 -27.24
CA MET A 683 -19.16 15.20 -27.74
C MET A 683 -19.09 15.01 -29.26
N ILE A 684 -19.84 14.06 -29.81
CA ILE A 684 -19.92 13.84 -31.26
C ILE A 684 -20.49 15.08 -31.94
N TYR A 685 -21.54 15.67 -31.38
CA TYR A 685 -22.12 16.90 -31.89
C TYR A 685 -21.11 18.07 -31.82
N LEU A 686 -20.38 18.24 -30.73
CA LEU A 686 -19.34 19.27 -30.62
C LEU A 686 -18.17 19.05 -31.58
N ALA A 687 -17.74 17.80 -31.77
CA ALA A 687 -16.73 17.46 -32.75
C ALA A 687 -17.19 17.77 -34.18
N PHE A 688 -18.43 17.40 -34.51
CA PHE A 688 -19.06 17.77 -35.79
C PHE A 688 -19.12 19.29 -35.96
N ALA A 689 -19.60 20.01 -34.94
CA ALA A 689 -19.71 21.45 -34.94
C ALA A 689 -18.36 22.13 -35.20
N CYS A 690 -17.32 21.70 -34.48
CA CYS A 690 -15.96 22.22 -34.61
C CYS A 690 -15.41 21.98 -36.01
N ILE A 691 -15.54 20.76 -36.54
CA ILE A 691 -15.07 20.41 -37.89
C ILE A 691 -15.85 21.19 -38.96
N PHE A 692 -17.17 21.25 -38.85
CA PHE A 692 -18.04 21.94 -39.80
C PHE A 692 -17.75 23.43 -39.85
N VAL A 693 -17.62 24.08 -38.70
CA VAL A 693 -17.24 25.50 -38.59
C VAL A 693 -15.86 25.73 -39.20
N THR A 694 -14.88 24.87 -38.91
CA THR A 694 -13.52 24.99 -39.47
C THR A 694 -13.54 24.88 -40.98
N VAL A 695 -14.21 23.88 -41.55
CA VAL A 695 -14.31 23.69 -43.01
C VAL A 695 -15.02 24.86 -43.68
N LYS A 696 -16.12 25.35 -43.10
CA LYS A 696 -16.85 26.51 -43.64
C LYS A 696 -16.02 27.79 -43.58
N SER A 697 -15.32 28.02 -42.47
CA SER A 697 -14.40 29.15 -42.33
C SER A 697 -13.31 29.11 -43.40
N ILE A 698 -12.74 27.94 -43.69
CA ILE A 698 -11.74 27.78 -44.77
C ILE A 698 -12.37 28.03 -46.14
N GLN A 699 -13.57 27.50 -46.41
CA GLN A 699 -14.27 27.70 -47.68
C GLN A 699 -14.57 29.19 -47.94
N THR A 700 -14.99 29.94 -46.92
CA THR A 700 -15.26 31.37 -47.04
C THR A 700 -13.99 32.14 -47.37
N GLU A 701 -12.85 31.83 -46.74
CA GLU A 701 -11.59 32.53 -47.05
C GLU A 701 -11.02 32.17 -48.42
N VAL A 702 -11.10 30.90 -48.83
CA VAL A 702 -10.66 30.45 -50.17
C VAL A 702 -11.49 31.11 -51.28
N GLN A 703 -12.73 31.53 -51.01
CA GLN A 703 -13.59 32.22 -51.97
C GLN A 703 -13.29 33.72 -52.09
N GLN A 704 -12.66 34.34 -51.08
CA GLN A 704 -12.46 35.78 -51.05
C GLN A 704 -11.10 36.22 -51.62
N ASP A 705 -10.06 35.39 -51.60
CA ASP A 705 -8.85 35.55 -52.42
C ASP A 705 -8.03 34.24 -52.43
N GLY A 706 -7.21 34.02 -53.47
CA GLY A 706 -6.45 32.79 -53.67
C GLY A 706 -5.61 32.41 -52.43
N PHE A 707 -6.06 31.37 -51.72
CA PHE A 707 -5.46 30.91 -50.46
C PHE A 707 -3.95 30.70 -50.57
N THR A 708 -3.17 31.61 -49.97
CA THR A 708 -1.72 31.47 -49.87
C THR A 708 -1.37 30.90 -48.50
N PHE A 709 -0.37 30.01 -48.41
CA PHE A 709 0.00 29.37 -47.14
C PHE A 709 0.41 30.37 -46.04
N THR A 710 0.71 31.62 -46.39
CA THR A 710 0.97 32.72 -45.46
C THR A 710 -0.28 33.24 -44.76
N ASP A 711 -1.47 33.15 -45.38
CA ASP A 711 -2.73 33.68 -44.84
C ASP A 711 -3.21 32.91 -43.60
N LEU A 712 -2.77 31.65 -43.50
CA LEU A 712 -2.89 30.78 -42.34
C LEU A 712 -2.25 31.37 -41.06
N PHE A 713 -1.20 32.17 -41.21
CA PHE A 713 -0.42 32.73 -40.10
C PHE A 713 -0.75 34.21 -39.83
N THR A 714 -1.37 34.92 -40.78
CA THR A 714 -1.80 36.32 -40.63
C THR A 714 -3.21 36.46 -40.07
N ASN A 715 -4.13 35.50 -40.30
CA ASN A 715 -5.46 35.54 -39.69
C ASN A 715 -5.38 35.11 -38.21
N SER A 716 -5.52 36.08 -37.29
CA SER A 716 -5.41 35.87 -35.83
C SER A 716 -6.38 34.82 -35.29
N THR A 717 -7.58 34.71 -35.84
CA THR A 717 -8.60 33.74 -35.40
C THR A 717 -8.20 32.33 -35.84
N PHE A 718 -7.80 32.19 -37.11
CA PHE A 718 -7.38 30.91 -37.67
C PHE A 718 -6.11 30.38 -37.00
N PHE A 719 -5.13 31.26 -36.82
CA PHE A 719 -3.88 30.96 -36.13
C PHE A 719 -4.14 30.51 -34.68
N THR A 720 -5.04 31.18 -33.95
CA THR A 720 -5.38 30.79 -32.55
C THR A 720 -5.99 29.38 -32.48
N ILE A 721 -6.88 29.02 -33.40
CA ILE A 721 -7.49 27.69 -33.45
C ILE A 721 -6.45 26.61 -33.78
N ILE A 722 -5.58 26.85 -34.78
CA ILE A 722 -4.51 25.93 -35.14
C ILE A 722 -3.54 25.74 -33.98
N VAL A 723 -3.09 26.83 -33.34
CA VAL A 723 -2.17 26.76 -32.22
C VAL A 723 -2.80 25.99 -31.07
N SER A 724 -4.08 26.20 -30.76
CA SER A 724 -4.75 25.48 -29.68
C SER A 724 -4.96 23.99 -29.97
N LEU A 725 -5.46 23.63 -31.16
CA LEU A 725 -5.68 22.23 -31.54
C LEU A 725 -4.35 21.48 -31.74
N GLY A 726 -3.37 22.14 -32.34
CA GLY A 726 -2.02 21.62 -32.54
C GLY A 726 -1.29 21.41 -31.22
N SER A 727 -1.33 22.40 -30.33
CA SER A 727 -0.70 22.29 -28.99
C SER A 727 -1.35 21.23 -28.11
N THR A 728 -2.60 20.85 -28.35
CA THR A 728 -3.27 19.81 -27.58
C THR A 728 -3.07 18.45 -28.26
N TYR A 729 -3.66 18.21 -29.43
CA TYR A 729 -3.72 16.86 -30.00
C TYR A 729 -2.49 16.48 -30.81
N VAL A 730 -1.97 17.39 -31.64
CA VAL A 730 -0.74 17.11 -32.43
C VAL A 730 0.44 16.93 -31.49
N MET A 731 0.53 17.75 -30.44
CA MET A 731 1.55 17.60 -29.40
C MET A 731 1.48 16.25 -28.69
N TRP A 732 0.29 15.76 -28.33
CA TRP A 732 0.17 14.43 -27.73
C TRP A 732 0.70 13.36 -28.67
N PHE A 733 0.35 13.43 -29.96
CA PHE A 733 0.84 12.49 -30.95
C PHE A 733 2.36 12.53 -31.12
N VAL A 734 2.92 13.74 -31.26
CA VAL A 734 4.37 13.97 -31.41
C VAL A 734 5.12 13.53 -30.15
N ALA A 735 4.64 13.89 -28.96
CA ALA A 735 5.22 13.46 -27.69
C ALA A 735 5.24 11.94 -27.58
N SER A 736 4.15 11.26 -27.94
CA SER A 736 4.06 9.80 -27.90
C SER A 736 5.02 9.11 -28.88
N ILE A 737 5.27 9.71 -30.06
CA ILE A 737 6.30 9.24 -31.00
C ILE A 737 7.70 9.44 -30.41
N ILE A 738 8.00 10.63 -29.89
CA ILE A 738 9.32 10.94 -29.30
C ILE A 738 9.62 10.02 -28.11
N PHE A 739 8.60 9.67 -27.32
CA PHE A 739 8.71 8.71 -26.21
C PHE A 739 8.73 7.24 -26.66
N LEU A 740 8.64 6.97 -27.98
CA LEU A 740 8.60 5.64 -28.60
C LEU A 740 7.45 4.75 -28.11
N ASP A 741 6.28 5.34 -27.83
CA ASP A 741 5.07 4.61 -27.43
C ASP A 741 3.79 5.24 -28.02
N PRO A 742 3.59 5.21 -29.35
CA PRO A 742 2.47 5.89 -30.00
C PRO A 742 1.15 5.11 -29.97
N TRP A 743 1.15 3.84 -29.53
CA TRP A 743 0.03 2.92 -29.76
C TRP A 743 -1.31 3.37 -29.15
N HIS A 744 -1.27 4.00 -27.98
CA HIS A 744 -2.47 4.51 -27.32
C HIS A 744 -3.20 5.59 -28.14
N MET A 745 -2.50 6.32 -29.01
CA MET A 745 -3.12 7.28 -29.94
C MET A 745 -3.99 6.60 -30.99
N PHE A 746 -3.68 5.36 -31.36
CA PHE A 746 -4.45 4.61 -32.36
C PHE A 746 -5.53 3.72 -31.72
N THR A 747 -5.27 3.20 -30.52
CA THR A 747 -6.17 2.22 -29.89
C THR A 747 -7.19 2.81 -28.93
N SER A 748 -6.91 3.98 -28.34
CA SER A 748 -7.65 4.51 -27.19
C SER A 748 -8.03 5.99 -27.28
N PHE A 749 -7.46 6.74 -28.23
CA PHE A 749 -7.68 8.17 -28.39
C PHE A 749 -9.15 8.54 -28.60
N ILE A 750 -9.82 7.89 -29.55
CA ILE A 750 -11.22 8.21 -29.88
C ILE A 750 -12.12 7.96 -28.66
N GLN A 751 -11.93 6.84 -27.98
CA GLN A 751 -12.70 6.49 -26.78
C GLN A 751 -12.48 7.53 -25.66
N TYR A 752 -11.24 7.98 -25.47
CA TYR A 752 -10.93 9.02 -24.48
C TYR A 752 -11.59 10.37 -24.81
N ILE A 753 -11.49 10.82 -26.06
CA ILE A 753 -12.13 12.07 -26.51
C ILE A 753 -13.65 12.01 -26.29
N LEU A 754 -14.29 10.92 -26.71
CA LEU A 754 -15.74 10.73 -26.53
C LEU A 754 -16.18 10.69 -25.06
N LEU A 755 -15.33 10.17 -24.16
CA LEU A 755 -15.61 10.13 -22.72
C LEU A 755 -15.28 11.44 -22.00
N THR A 756 -14.56 12.38 -22.62
CA THR A 756 -14.10 13.63 -21.97
C THR A 756 -15.23 14.38 -21.24
N PRO A 757 -16.46 14.55 -21.80
CA PRO A 757 -17.52 15.24 -21.07
C PRO A 757 -18.06 14.45 -19.87
N THR A 758 -17.95 13.11 -19.90
CA THR A 758 -18.27 12.28 -18.73
C THR A 758 -17.25 12.51 -17.61
N TYR A 759 -15.96 12.64 -17.95
CA TYR A 759 -14.92 12.97 -16.96
C TYR A 759 -15.15 14.35 -16.35
N ILE A 760 -15.49 15.35 -17.17
CA ILE A 760 -15.67 16.73 -16.72
C ILE A 760 -16.96 16.90 -15.92
N ASN A 761 -18.09 16.37 -16.41
CA ASN A 761 -19.39 16.62 -15.78
C ASN A 761 -19.74 15.54 -14.76
N VAL A 762 -19.79 14.26 -15.15
CA VAL A 762 -20.30 13.20 -14.27
C VAL A 762 -19.34 12.93 -13.11
N LEU A 763 -18.05 12.71 -13.40
CA LEU A 763 -17.09 12.32 -12.36
C LEU A 763 -16.80 13.45 -11.38
N ASN A 764 -16.61 14.69 -11.86
CA ASN A 764 -16.36 15.83 -10.97
C ASN A 764 -17.59 16.16 -10.11
N ILE A 765 -18.80 16.21 -10.69
CA ILE A 765 -20.02 16.44 -9.90
C ILE A 765 -20.14 15.39 -8.82
N TYR A 766 -19.98 14.10 -9.18
CA TYR A 766 -20.06 13.03 -8.19
C TYR A 766 -18.98 13.18 -7.10
N ALA A 767 -17.75 13.50 -7.47
CA ALA A 767 -16.65 13.68 -6.53
C ALA A 767 -16.91 14.80 -5.51
N PHE A 768 -17.23 16.01 -5.99
CA PHE A 768 -17.48 17.18 -5.13
C PHE A 768 -18.75 17.00 -4.27
N CYS A 769 -19.83 16.44 -4.83
CA CYS A 769 -21.04 16.08 -4.09
C CYS A 769 -20.81 15.00 -3.03
N ASN A 770 -19.69 14.26 -3.07
CA ASN A 770 -19.37 13.19 -2.14
C ASN A 770 -18.09 13.43 -1.33
N THR A 771 -17.73 14.70 -1.10
CA THR A 771 -16.60 15.08 -0.20
C THR A 771 -16.81 14.71 1.27
N HIS A 772 -18.06 14.56 1.70
CA HIS A 772 -18.43 14.03 3.02
C HIS A 772 -18.12 12.53 3.20
N ASP A 773 -18.08 11.77 2.10
CA ASP A 773 -17.80 10.35 2.15
C ASP A 773 -16.28 10.16 2.09
N ILE A 774 -15.70 9.72 3.21
CA ILE A 774 -14.26 9.45 3.39
C ILE A 774 -14.01 7.93 3.43
N THR A 775 -15.02 7.11 3.08
CA THR A 775 -14.88 5.66 3.08
C THR A 775 -13.90 5.21 2.00
N TRP A 776 -13.09 4.21 2.34
CA TRP A 776 -12.11 3.62 1.42
C TRP A 776 -12.72 2.60 0.45
N GLY A 777 -14.05 2.43 0.43
CA GLY A 777 -14.74 1.51 -0.49
C GLY A 777 -14.60 0.02 -0.16
N THR A 778 -13.96 -0.35 0.95
CA THR A 778 -13.86 -1.73 1.42
C THR A 778 -15.04 -2.09 2.32
N LYS A 779 -15.67 -3.24 2.07
CA LYS A 779 -16.85 -3.74 2.80
C LYS A 779 -16.44 -4.26 4.18
N GLY A 780 -16.89 -3.56 5.24
CA GLY A 780 -17.24 -4.08 6.58
C GLY A 780 -16.16 -4.76 7.39
N ASP A 781 -16.27 -4.68 8.71
CA ASP A 781 -15.51 -5.51 9.63
C ASP A 781 -16.27 -6.83 9.88
N ASP A 782 -15.72 -7.93 9.38
CA ASP A 782 -16.18 -9.28 9.75
C ASP A 782 -15.35 -9.71 10.97
N LYS A 783 -15.98 -10.33 11.96
CA LYS A 783 -15.30 -10.76 13.19
C LYS A 783 -14.52 -12.05 12.94
N ALA A 784 -13.22 -12.05 13.23
CA ALA A 784 -12.39 -13.25 13.12
C ALA A 784 -12.81 -14.34 14.12
N GLU A 785 -12.62 -15.62 13.77
CA GLU A 785 -12.77 -16.74 14.71
C GLU A 785 -11.73 -16.62 15.84
N LYS A 786 -12.14 -16.89 17.10
CA LYS A 786 -11.28 -16.76 18.28
C LYS A 786 -10.15 -17.78 18.27
N LEU A 787 -8.92 -17.33 18.51
CA LEU A 787 -7.73 -18.18 18.64
C LEU A 787 -7.43 -18.49 20.12
N PRO A 788 -6.66 -19.54 20.43
CA PRO A 788 -6.25 -19.84 21.81
C PRO A 788 -5.29 -18.77 22.38
N SER A 789 -5.33 -18.56 23.70
CA SER A 789 -4.42 -17.68 24.44
C SER A 789 -3.24 -18.43 25.03
N ALA A 790 -2.09 -17.76 25.15
CA ALA A 790 -0.85 -18.32 25.67
C ALA A 790 -0.42 -17.53 26.92
N ASN A 791 -0.40 -18.17 28.10
CA ASN A 791 -0.13 -17.52 29.38
C ASN A 791 1.15 -18.09 30.05
N MET A 792 1.91 -17.23 30.71
CA MET A 792 3.14 -17.61 31.43
C MET A 792 2.84 -18.44 32.69
N LYS A 793 3.62 -19.51 32.90
CA LYS A 793 3.70 -20.25 34.17
C LYS A 793 4.90 -19.77 35.03
N PRO A 794 4.94 -20.06 36.35
CA PRO A 794 6.09 -19.77 37.20
C PRO A 794 7.32 -20.54 36.67
N GLY A 795 8.26 -19.84 36.02
CA GLY A 795 9.41 -20.44 35.34
C GLY A 795 9.71 -19.91 33.92
N GLY A 796 8.90 -18.99 33.38
CA GLY A 796 9.17 -18.33 32.09
C GLY A 796 8.83 -19.14 30.84
N LYS A 797 8.14 -20.28 31.01
CA LYS A 797 7.65 -21.16 29.93
C LYS A 797 6.17 -20.88 29.62
N VAL A 798 5.79 -21.04 28.36
CA VAL A 798 4.42 -20.81 27.86
C VAL A 798 3.87 -22.06 27.17
N ASP A 799 2.64 -22.43 27.51
CA ASP A 799 1.88 -23.53 26.91
C ASP A 799 1.39 -23.17 25.51
N VAL A 800 1.88 -23.87 24.47
CA VAL A 800 1.50 -23.65 23.06
C VAL A 800 0.96 -24.96 22.47
N ASP A 801 -0.29 -24.95 21.97
CA ASP A 801 -0.80 -26.04 21.13
C ASP A 801 -0.01 -26.10 19.82
N ILE A 802 0.67 -27.21 19.57
CA ILE A 802 1.57 -27.41 18.43
C ILE A 802 1.23 -28.76 17.74
N PRO A 803 1.25 -28.87 16.40
CA PRO A 803 1.03 -30.14 15.69
C PRO A 803 2.10 -31.20 16.04
N GLN A 804 1.68 -32.47 16.22
CA GLN A 804 2.56 -33.53 16.74
C GLN A 804 3.09 -34.54 15.70
N ASP A 805 2.37 -34.77 14.59
CA ASP A 805 2.60 -35.90 13.67
C ASP A 805 2.70 -35.44 12.20
N ASP A 806 3.51 -36.11 11.38
CA ASP A 806 3.71 -35.84 9.95
C ASP A 806 2.40 -35.90 9.15
N GLY A 807 1.45 -36.73 9.62
CA GLY A 807 0.11 -36.84 9.08
C GLY A 807 -0.71 -35.56 9.26
N ASP A 808 -0.55 -34.84 10.37
CA ASP A 808 -1.29 -33.59 10.64
C ASP A 808 -0.73 -32.42 9.83
N LEU A 809 0.58 -32.31 9.64
CA LEU A 809 1.20 -31.30 8.78
C LEU A 809 0.83 -31.53 7.31
N ASN A 810 0.87 -32.78 6.84
CA ASN A 810 0.46 -33.13 5.49
C ASN A 810 -1.05 -33.03 5.28
N ALA A 811 -1.89 -33.38 6.27
CA ALA A 811 -3.34 -33.21 6.20
C ALA A 811 -3.76 -31.74 6.32
N GLN A 812 -3.05 -30.91 7.09
CA GLN A 812 -3.24 -29.45 7.09
C GLN A 812 -2.87 -28.86 5.74
N TYR A 813 -1.72 -29.25 5.18
CA TYR A 813 -1.31 -28.87 3.82
C TYR A 813 -2.34 -29.31 2.76
N ASP A 814 -2.78 -30.57 2.81
CA ASP A 814 -3.75 -31.13 1.86
C ASP A 814 -5.18 -30.56 2.07
N SER A 815 -5.57 -30.20 3.30
CA SER A 815 -6.86 -29.55 3.61
C SER A 815 -6.90 -28.07 3.22
N GLU A 816 -5.80 -27.34 3.35
CA GLU A 816 -5.67 -25.98 2.79
C GLU A 816 -5.71 -26.04 1.26
N LEU A 817 -5.13 -27.07 0.62
CA LEU A 817 -5.28 -27.33 -0.82
C LEU A 817 -6.72 -27.71 -1.23
N ALA A 818 -7.53 -28.30 -0.34
CA ALA A 818 -8.92 -28.68 -0.61
C ALA A 818 -9.93 -27.52 -0.45
N LYS A 819 -9.61 -26.46 0.31
CA LYS A 819 -10.48 -25.28 0.55
C LYS A 819 -10.74 -24.41 -0.70
N PHE A 820 -10.14 -24.75 -1.84
CA PHE A 820 -10.32 -24.08 -3.13
C PHE A 820 -11.61 -24.50 -3.89
N ALA A 821 -12.40 -25.43 -3.35
CA ALA A 821 -13.50 -26.08 -4.07
C ALA A 821 -14.92 -25.51 -3.81
N ALA A 822 -15.13 -24.52 -2.93
CA ALA A 822 -16.47 -24.00 -2.60
C ALA A 822 -16.60 -22.47 -2.61
N LYS A 823 -17.81 -21.95 -2.91
CA LYS A 823 -18.13 -20.51 -3.02
C LYS A 823 -18.52 -19.86 -1.67
N PRO A 824 -18.17 -18.58 -1.43
CA PRO A 824 -18.40 -17.89 -0.15
C PRO A 824 -19.82 -17.29 0.02
N PRO A 825 -20.36 -17.23 1.26
CA PRO A 825 -21.62 -16.55 1.61
C PRO A 825 -21.47 -15.03 1.82
N LYS A 826 -22.60 -14.30 1.84
CA LYS A 826 -22.67 -12.82 1.98
C LYS A 826 -23.09 -12.38 3.39
N GLU A 827 -22.42 -11.36 3.92
CA GLU A 827 -22.68 -10.78 5.24
C GLU A 827 -23.33 -9.38 5.19
N VAL A 828 -24.02 -9.00 6.29
CA VAL A 828 -24.85 -7.80 6.49
C VAL A 828 -24.28 -6.98 7.66
N GLN A 829 -24.30 -5.64 7.58
CA GLN A 829 -23.70 -4.72 8.56
C GLN A 829 -24.73 -3.98 9.43
N VAL A 830 -24.32 -3.60 10.65
CA VAL A 830 -25.07 -2.79 11.63
C VAL A 830 -24.21 -1.59 12.07
N ILE A 831 -24.80 -0.40 12.27
CA ILE A 831 -24.10 0.87 12.59
C ILE A 831 -24.83 1.60 13.75
N SER A 832 -24.08 2.20 14.70
CA SER A 832 -24.45 3.46 15.38
C SER A 832 -23.26 4.11 16.14
N GLU A 833 -22.80 5.27 15.66
CA GLU A 833 -22.03 6.39 16.30
C GLU A 833 -21.62 7.37 15.16
N GLU A 834 -21.56 6.83 13.94
CA GLU A 834 -21.31 7.50 12.65
C GLU A 834 -22.32 8.61 12.30
N GLU A 835 -23.54 8.57 12.83
CA GLU A 835 -24.63 9.49 12.44
C GLU A 835 -24.35 10.95 12.84
N ARG A 836 -23.73 11.19 14.01
CA ARG A 836 -23.39 12.56 14.46
C ARG A 836 -22.26 13.20 13.65
N GLN A 837 -21.28 12.39 13.24
CA GLN A 837 -20.17 12.82 12.40
C GLN A 837 -20.64 13.02 10.94
N ALA A 838 -21.58 12.19 10.48
CA ALA A 838 -22.16 12.29 9.15
C ALA A 838 -22.82 13.66 8.92
N ASP A 839 -23.49 14.24 9.91
CA ASP A 839 -24.18 15.52 9.73
C ASP A 839 -23.22 16.72 9.64
N TYR A 840 -22.14 16.76 10.43
CA TYR A 840 -21.07 17.76 10.27
C TYR A 840 -20.40 17.65 8.88
N TYR A 841 -20.10 16.42 8.45
CA TYR A 841 -19.49 16.16 7.14
C TYR A 841 -20.42 16.53 5.98
N LYS A 842 -21.72 16.28 6.09
CA LYS A 842 -22.73 16.72 5.11
C LYS A 842 -22.79 18.25 5.01
N GLY A 843 -22.63 18.98 6.11
CA GLY A 843 -22.63 20.45 6.13
C GLY A 843 -21.44 21.07 5.37
N PHE A 844 -20.22 20.60 5.65
CA PHE A 844 -19.03 21.06 4.92
C PHE A 844 -19.08 20.74 3.43
N ARG A 845 -19.55 19.53 3.07
CA ARG A 845 -19.83 19.19 1.66
C ARG A 845 -20.71 20.26 1.02
N SER A 846 -21.84 20.57 1.64
CA SER A 846 -22.79 21.54 1.07
C SER A 846 -22.13 22.89 0.84
N ALA A 847 -21.29 23.37 1.76
CA ALA A 847 -20.55 24.62 1.59
C ALA A 847 -19.56 24.57 0.41
N VAL A 848 -18.75 23.51 0.30
CA VAL A 848 -17.78 23.35 -0.80
C VAL A 848 -18.48 23.22 -2.15
N VAL A 849 -19.53 22.41 -2.23
CA VAL A 849 -20.31 22.22 -3.47
C VAL A 849 -21.00 23.50 -3.87
N LEU A 850 -21.62 24.22 -2.92
CA LEU A 850 -22.26 25.51 -3.22
C LEU A 850 -21.22 26.52 -3.72
N ALA A 851 -20.09 26.67 -3.03
CA ALA A 851 -19.02 27.57 -3.47
C ALA A 851 -18.54 27.22 -4.88
N TRP A 852 -18.28 25.94 -5.16
CA TRP A 852 -17.85 25.46 -6.47
C TRP A 852 -18.90 25.69 -7.57
N VAL A 853 -20.17 25.40 -7.30
CA VAL A 853 -21.29 25.63 -8.24
C VAL A 853 -21.47 27.12 -8.49
N PHE A 854 -21.45 27.97 -7.46
CA PHE A 854 -21.56 29.42 -7.61
C PHE A 854 -20.37 29.99 -8.38
N CYS A 855 -19.14 29.51 -8.16
CA CYS A 855 -17.98 29.92 -8.95
C CYS A 855 -18.15 29.61 -10.45
N ASN A 856 -18.58 28.38 -10.78
CA ASN A 856 -18.78 27.97 -12.18
C ASN A 856 -19.98 28.68 -12.82
N PHE A 857 -21.05 28.92 -12.07
CA PHE A 857 -22.20 29.68 -12.52
C PHE A 857 -21.85 31.16 -12.74
N ALA A 858 -21.14 31.79 -11.81
CA ALA A 858 -20.69 33.17 -11.91
C ALA A 858 -19.76 33.36 -13.13
N LEU A 859 -18.88 32.40 -13.39
CA LEU A 859 -18.05 32.39 -14.60
C LEU A 859 -18.93 32.40 -15.87
N GLY A 860 -19.92 31.51 -15.95
CA GLY A 860 -20.86 31.47 -17.07
C GLY A 860 -21.65 32.78 -17.23
N ALA A 861 -22.18 33.31 -16.13
CA ALA A 861 -22.95 34.54 -16.08
C ALA A 861 -22.13 35.76 -16.56
N VAL A 862 -20.89 35.91 -16.08
CA VAL A 862 -20.00 37.02 -16.46
C VAL A 862 -19.59 36.94 -17.94
N VAL A 863 -19.28 35.75 -18.45
CA VAL A 863 -18.83 35.57 -19.84
C VAL A 863 -19.98 35.74 -20.83
N LEU A 864 -21.17 35.27 -20.48
CA LEU A 864 -22.36 35.36 -21.34
C LEU A 864 -23.18 36.65 -21.12
N SER A 865 -22.79 37.50 -20.17
CA SER A 865 -23.61 38.62 -19.68
C SER A 865 -25.01 38.20 -19.19
N ALA A 866 -25.19 36.93 -18.85
CA ALA A 866 -26.44 36.38 -18.37
C ALA A 866 -26.62 36.68 -16.87
N ALA A 867 -27.87 36.68 -16.39
CA ALA A 867 -28.26 36.97 -15.00
C ALA A 867 -28.31 38.46 -14.57
N GLY A 868 -28.58 39.37 -15.52
CA GLY A 868 -28.98 40.75 -15.19
C GLY A 868 -27.83 41.72 -14.89
N LEU A 869 -26.58 41.33 -15.19
CA LEU A 869 -25.44 42.25 -15.20
C LEU A 869 -25.61 43.38 -16.23
N ASP A 870 -26.36 43.12 -17.31
CA ASP A 870 -26.79 44.12 -18.30
C ASP A 870 -27.67 45.24 -17.71
N ARG A 871 -28.22 45.08 -16.50
CA ARG A 871 -28.98 46.14 -15.81
C ARG A 871 -28.10 47.15 -15.08
N PHE A 872 -26.81 46.87 -14.94
CA PHE A 872 -25.85 47.79 -14.31
C PHE A 872 -25.06 48.62 -15.32
N ASP A 873 -24.95 48.16 -16.58
CA ASP A 873 -24.37 48.94 -17.69
C ASP A 873 -25.48 49.66 -18.47
N GLN A 874 -25.64 50.96 -18.24
CA GLN A 874 -26.59 51.85 -18.92
C GLN A 874 -26.15 52.25 -20.35
N SER A 875 -25.58 51.34 -21.15
CA SER A 875 -25.23 51.61 -22.54
C SER A 875 -25.92 50.64 -23.50
N ASP A 876 -26.80 51.17 -24.35
CA ASP A 876 -27.60 50.46 -25.38
C ASP A 876 -26.74 49.86 -26.53
N SER A 877 -25.80 48.95 -26.23
CA SER A 877 -24.96 48.22 -27.23
C SER A 877 -24.87 46.70 -26.98
N ASN A 878 -25.93 46.10 -26.44
CA ASN A 878 -25.87 44.80 -25.74
C ASN A 878 -25.54 43.53 -26.56
N SER A 879 -25.58 43.54 -27.91
CA SER A 879 -25.29 42.33 -28.71
C SER A 879 -23.85 42.26 -29.26
N GLU A 880 -23.16 43.38 -29.41
CA GLU A 880 -21.78 43.37 -29.91
C GLU A 880 -20.76 43.17 -28.78
N ASP A 881 -20.98 43.75 -27.62
CA ASP A 881 -20.02 43.68 -26.51
C ASP A 881 -20.03 42.31 -25.80
N SER A 882 -21.18 41.65 -25.72
CA SER A 882 -21.30 40.26 -25.22
C SER A 882 -20.54 39.25 -26.10
N ASN A 883 -20.65 39.39 -27.43
CA ASN A 883 -19.88 38.58 -28.38
C ASN A 883 -18.38 38.86 -28.33
N LYS A 884 -17.95 40.10 -28.10
CA LYS A 884 -16.53 40.45 -27.90
C LYS A 884 -15.96 39.82 -26.63
N ARG A 885 -16.67 39.87 -25.50
CA ARG A 885 -16.22 39.30 -24.21
C ARG A 885 -16.07 37.77 -24.28
N SER A 886 -17.06 37.08 -24.85
CA SER A 886 -16.99 35.62 -25.03
C SER A 886 -15.82 35.21 -25.94
N THR A 887 -15.56 35.98 -26.99
CA THR A 887 -14.44 35.77 -27.92
C THR A 887 -13.09 35.96 -27.21
N ILE A 888 -12.93 37.01 -26.42
CA ILE A 888 -11.71 37.27 -25.63
C ILE A 888 -11.50 36.16 -24.60
N TYR A 889 -12.54 35.76 -23.86
CA TYR A 889 -12.46 34.70 -22.87
C TYR A 889 -12.03 33.37 -23.51
N MET A 890 -12.65 33.01 -24.65
CA MET A 890 -12.27 31.82 -25.41
C MET A 890 -10.82 31.88 -25.89
N ALA A 891 -10.35 33.02 -26.38
CA ALA A 891 -8.94 33.19 -26.73
C ALA A 891 -8.02 32.97 -25.52
N VAL A 892 -8.34 33.54 -24.36
CA VAL A 892 -7.56 33.35 -23.12
C VAL A 892 -7.53 31.87 -22.72
N VAL A 893 -8.66 31.16 -22.76
CA VAL A 893 -8.72 29.74 -22.43
C VAL A 893 -7.88 28.92 -23.40
N LEU A 894 -8.04 29.12 -24.72
CA LEU A 894 -7.30 28.38 -25.75
C LEU A 894 -5.78 28.61 -25.64
N TRP A 895 -5.35 29.86 -25.48
CA TRP A 895 -3.93 30.20 -25.30
C TRP A 895 -3.36 29.70 -23.98
N SER A 896 -4.15 29.66 -22.91
CA SER A 896 -3.73 29.09 -21.63
C SER A 896 -3.55 27.58 -21.72
N VAL A 897 -4.50 26.87 -22.35
CA VAL A 897 -4.38 25.42 -22.59
C VAL A 897 -3.17 25.11 -23.47
N ALA A 898 -2.95 25.92 -24.51
CA ALA A 898 -1.75 25.81 -25.36
C ALA A 898 -0.47 26.03 -24.56
N GLY A 899 -0.41 27.08 -23.73
CA GLY A 899 0.74 27.39 -22.88
C GLY A 899 1.04 26.28 -21.87
N LEU A 900 0.02 25.75 -21.19
CA LEU A 900 0.16 24.63 -20.26
C LEU A 900 0.67 23.37 -20.97
N SER A 901 0.16 23.09 -22.18
CA SER A 901 0.58 21.92 -22.96
C SER A 901 2.03 22.07 -23.42
N ILE A 902 2.42 23.25 -23.92
CA ILE A 902 3.81 23.56 -24.32
C ILE A 902 4.75 23.41 -23.12
N PHE A 903 4.36 23.91 -21.95
CA PHE A 903 5.15 23.76 -20.72
C PHE A 903 5.38 22.29 -20.35
N LYS A 904 4.33 21.46 -20.39
CA LYS A 904 4.44 20.01 -20.21
C LYS A 904 5.41 19.38 -21.22
N PHE A 905 5.27 19.73 -22.49
CA PHE A 905 6.08 19.17 -23.56
C PHE A 905 7.56 19.53 -23.44
N ILE A 906 7.87 20.80 -23.14
CA ILE A 906 9.26 21.24 -22.90
C ILE A 906 9.87 20.50 -21.71
N GLY A 907 9.14 20.38 -20.60
CA GLY A 907 9.59 19.61 -19.44
C GLY A 907 9.83 18.13 -19.75
N ALA A 908 8.93 17.51 -20.53
CA ALA A 908 9.06 16.13 -20.97
C ALA A 908 10.25 15.91 -21.93
N LEU A 909 10.51 16.86 -22.84
CA LEU A 909 11.70 16.83 -23.70
C LEU A 909 12.98 16.98 -22.90
N TRP A 910 13.01 17.92 -21.94
CA TRP A 910 14.15 18.09 -21.04
C TRP A 910 14.44 16.81 -20.25
N TYR A 911 13.40 16.16 -19.72
CA TYR A 911 13.52 14.86 -19.08
C TYR A 911 14.18 13.82 -20.00
N LEU A 912 13.77 13.72 -21.27
CA LEU A 912 14.38 12.79 -22.21
C LEU A 912 15.85 13.09 -22.48
N VAL A 913 16.21 14.36 -22.64
CA VAL A 913 17.61 14.80 -22.79
C VAL A 913 18.43 14.36 -21.58
N VAL A 914 17.96 14.66 -20.37
CA VAL A 914 18.64 14.25 -19.12
C VAL A 914 18.77 12.73 -19.04
N ARG A 915 17.71 11.99 -19.41
CA ARG A 915 17.70 10.53 -19.43
C ARG A 915 18.72 9.93 -20.41
N MET A 916 18.95 10.55 -21.57
CA MET A 916 19.98 10.10 -22.51
C MET A 916 21.38 10.12 -21.89
N PHE A 917 21.68 11.12 -21.05
CA PHE A 917 22.99 11.22 -20.39
C PHE A 917 23.08 10.40 -19.09
N ARG A 918 21.99 10.30 -18.31
CA ARG A 918 22.00 9.61 -17.01
C ARG A 918 21.69 8.11 -17.08
N GLY A 919 21.05 7.64 -18.15
CA GLY A 919 20.79 6.21 -18.38
C GLY A 919 19.79 5.57 -17.40
N VAL A 920 18.89 6.38 -16.81
CA VAL A 920 17.79 5.96 -15.93
C VAL A 920 16.49 6.60 -16.42
#